data_AF-A0A225MFN6-F1
#
_entry.id   AF-A0A225MFN6-F1
#
_cell.length_a   1.000
_cell.length_b   1.000
_cell.length_c   1.000
_cell.angle_alpha   90.00
_cell.angle_beta   90.00
_cell.angle_gamma   90.00
#
_symmetry.space_group_name_H-M   'P 1'
#
loop_
_entity.id
_entity.type
_entity.pdbx_description
1 polymer ?
#
loop_
_entity_poly.entity_id
_entity_poly.type
_entity_poly.pdbx_seq_one_letter_code
_entity_poly.pdbx_strand_id
1 'polypeptide(L)'
;MATKKTQKPGKSIEQITHTEAKRKNIPTVEHQSVMQQHEQAPVQVAYPRANRQWLEELCALHDAGKASSEFRQRLNRDLDPQLIWRGKDQQDWSDLVVNAAPLYIQEKVKPKALIDDLRRQTEARREAAAPKQDTLDLFGDFNGLPEGADRTEFYQHEGHWQNRMILGDSLQVMASLAEREALRGKVQCIYFDPPYGIKFNSNFQWSTTDKAGTTSDSSDKISREPEQVKAFRDTWRDGIHSYLTYLRDRLTVARELLTESGSVFVQISDENVHRVRTLLDEVFGEDNFIALIPFRKKTMPFGATFLEQMDDFLLWYGKNRSHTKYRTLFTEKDIRGDQDWTWFLDGAGISQKMSTEQHRTHFGLPVGAKVFRLKSLEPSGNMESGKFAYQFQGVKYDCPKNGYGTTPAGMRVLEALNRLQVKGQLLNYRLFLDDYPVSALTSPWQDTVGADDKRYVVQTNTLVVQRCFLMTTDPGDLVLDPTCGSGTAAYVAEQWGRRWITIDTSRVALALARARIMGARYPFYLLADSHEGQLKEAEITHSAPSIQPTYGNIAHGFVYERVPHITLKSIANNTEIDVIWDKFQTVLKPLREALNKTLGKQWQEWEISRDADAKWSEAAKKLHAGWWQQRIARQKEIDASIAAKAEFEYLYDKPYEDRKKVRVAGPFTVESLSPHRVLGVDEEDNLIDHVAETQAEYGQDFASLILANLRTAGVQQAHKADKIEFTALEPWPGDLICAEGRYLENGQIKRAGILVGPEFGTVTRADLVDAAREAGDANFDVLIACAFNYDAPATEFSKLGRINVLKARMNADLHMAEDLKNTGKGNLFVIFGEPDVDVLDTQGRSIRKYDGKRDVIKVPADGQLVVKINGVDVFHPSTGEVRSDGADGIACWFLDTDYNEESFFVRHAYFLGANDPYKALKTTLKAEIDPDAWATLNNDTSRPFPKPSTGRFAVKVINHLGDEVMKVFKIL
;
A
#
# COMPACT_ATOMS: atom_id res chain seq x y z
N MET A 1 48.06 -39.88 25.55
CA MET A 1 47.83 -38.47 25.16
C MET A 1 46.70 -38.47 24.14
N ALA A 2 45.51 -38.06 24.57
CA ALA A 2 44.27 -38.17 23.79
C ALA A 2 44.12 -36.98 22.83
N THR A 3 43.77 -37.28 21.59
CA THR A 3 43.53 -36.35 20.48
C THR A 3 42.21 -35.61 20.69
N LYS A 4 42.29 -34.28 20.91
CA LYS A 4 41.13 -33.37 20.96
C LYS A 4 40.51 -33.25 19.57
N LYS A 5 39.30 -33.81 19.39
CA LYS A 5 38.41 -33.49 18.28
C LYS A 5 37.78 -32.12 18.51
N THR A 6 37.98 -31.20 17.58
CA THR A 6 37.28 -29.92 17.47
C THR A 6 35.80 -30.18 17.11
N GLN A 7 34.89 -29.82 18.02
CA GLN A 7 33.45 -29.81 17.77
C GLN A 7 33.11 -28.64 16.83
N LYS A 8 32.39 -28.91 15.74
CA LYS A 8 31.70 -27.89 14.94
C LYS A 8 30.61 -27.24 15.80
N PRO A 9 30.39 -25.91 15.73
CA PRO A 9 29.29 -25.28 16.43
C PRO A 9 27.96 -25.77 15.83
N GLY A 10 27.08 -26.27 16.69
CA GLY A 10 25.74 -26.68 16.29
C GLY A 10 24.95 -25.50 15.73
N LYS A 11 24.23 -25.71 14.63
CA LYS A 11 23.27 -24.75 14.08
C LYS A 11 22.24 -24.44 15.17
N SER A 12 22.27 -23.24 15.76
CA SER A 12 21.21 -22.78 16.64
C SER A 12 19.98 -22.50 15.78
N ILE A 13 18.95 -23.31 15.98
CA ILE A 13 17.63 -23.07 15.42
C ILE A 13 17.03 -21.93 16.25
N GLU A 14 16.95 -20.72 15.70
CA GLU A 14 16.05 -19.69 16.23
C GLU A 14 14.62 -20.12 15.91
N GLN A 15 14.11 -21.09 16.67
CA GLN A 15 12.68 -21.30 16.80
C GLN A 15 12.16 -20.07 17.52
N ILE A 16 11.63 -19.10 16.77
CA ILE A 16 10.89 -17.98 17.33
C ILE A 16 9.65 -18.55 18.02
N THR A 17 9.80 -18.92 19.28
CA THR A 17 8.71 -19.28 20.18
C THR A 17 8.03 -17.97 20.54
N HIS A 18 6.91 -17.68 19.89
CA HIS A 18 6.10 -16.50 20.15
C HIS A 18 5.28 -16.70 21.42
N THR A 19 5.91 -16.59 22.59
CA THR A 19 5.20 -16.50 23.88
C THR A 19 5.15 -15.07 24.44
N GLU A 20 5.88 -14.11 23.86
CA GLU A 20 6.07 -12.79 24.49
C GLU A 20 5.59 -11.57 23.67
N ALA A 21 4.88 -11.77 22.55
CA ALA A 21 4.27 -10.65 21.81
C ALA A 21 2.88 -10.30 22.38
N LYS A 22 2.79 -9.91 23.66
CA LYS A 22 1.55 -9.37 24.24
C LYS A 22 1.40 -7.89 23.87
N ARG A 23 0.39 -7.57 23.04
CA ARG A 23 -0.02 -6.18 22.77
C ARG A 23 -0.52 -5.58 24.09
N LYS A 24 -0.02 -4.40 24.47
CA LYS A 24 -0.28 -3.81 25.80
C LYS A 24 -1.72 -3.32 25.98
N ASN A 25 -2.43 -3.00 24.88
CA ASN A 25 -3.75 -2.34 24.91
C ASN A 25 -4.83 -3.05 24.07
N ILE A 26 -4.55 -4.18 23.43
CA ILE A 26 -5.56 -4.97 22.70
C ILE A 26 -5.42 -6.43 23.13
N PRO A 27 -6.52 -7.10 23.49
CA PRO A 27 -6.47 -8.51 23.80
C PRO A 27 -5.94 -9.28 22.58
N THR A 28 -4.85 -10.03 22.75
CA THR A 28 -4.77 -11.31 22.04
C THR A 28 -5.98 -12.13 22.46
N VAL A 29 -6.49 -13.02 21.60
CA VAL A 29 -7.69 -13.81 21.93
C VAL A 29 -7.56 -14.53 23.30
N GLU A 30 -6.33 -14.91 23.67
CA GLU A 30 -5.89 -15.36 25.00
C GLU A 30 -6.30 -14.46 26.20
N HIS A 31 -6.49 -13.14 25.99
CA HIS A 31 -6.83 -12.15 27.02
C HIS A 31 -8.33 -11.81 27.06
N GLN A 32 -9.14 -12.25 26.09
CA GLN A 32 -10.58 -11.94 26.05
C GLN A 32 -11.37 -12.71 27.12
N SER A 33 -10.95 -13.94 27.44
CA SER A 33 -11.51 -14.75 28.54
C SER A 33 -11.26 -14.16 29.93
N VAL A 34 -10.41 -13.13 30.04
CA VAL A 34 -10.10 -12.40 31.28
C VAL A 34 -10.52 -10.92 31.21
N MET A 35 -11.05 -10.46 30.08
CA MET A 35 -11.55 -9.09 29.92
C MET A 35 -12.88 -8.91 30.65
N GLN A 36 -13.03 -7.77 31.30
CA GLN A 36 -14.28 -7.44 32.00
C GLN A 36 -15.36 -7.10 30.95
N GLN A 37 -16.63 -7.43 31.23
CA GLN A 37 -17.76 -7.23 30.30
C GLN A 37 -17.85 -5.80 29.72
N HIS A 38 -17.39 -4.79 30.47
CA HIS A 38 -17.36 -3.39 30.02
C HIS A 38 -16.34 -3.11 28.89
N GLU A 39 -15.33 -3.97 28.70
CA GLU A 39 -14.30 -3.83 27.65
C GLU A 39 -14.77 -4.43 26.30
N GLN A 40 -15.78 -5.30 26.32
CA GLN A 40 -16.36 -5.94 25.12
C GLN A 40 -17.43 -5.07 24.45
N ALA A 41 -18.15 -4.25 25.23
CA ALA A 41 -19.17 -3.35 24.71
C ALA A 41 -18.54 -2.23 23.85
N PRO A 42 -19.14 -1.85 22.71
CA PRO A 42 -18.64 -0.75 21.88
C PRO A 42 -18.60 0.54 22.70
N VAL A 43 -17.47 1.26 22.63
CA VAL A 43 -17.34 2.55 23.32
C VAL A 43 -17.87 3.63 22.39
N GLN A 44 -18.83 4.42 22.86
CA GLN A 44 -19.30 5.57 22.10
C GLN A 44 -18.28 6.71 22.17
N VAL A 45 -17.80 7.13 21.00
CA VAL A 45 -16.81 8.21 20.86
C VAL A 45 -17.53 9.38 20.23
N ALA A 46 -17.57 10.51 20.94
CA ALA A 46 -18.11 11.76 20.43
C ALA A 46 -16.98 12.59 19.81
N TYR A 47 -17.08 12.84 18.50
CA TYR A 47 -16.24 13.79 17.80
C TYR A 47 -16.99 15.13 17.73
N PRO A 48 -16.43 16.20 18.31
CA PRO A 48 -17.08 17.49 18.29
C PRO A 48 -17.19 17.94 16.84
N ARG A 49 -18.43 18.14 16.37
CA ARG A 49 -18.64 18.93 15.16
C ARG A 49 -18.40 20.39 15.51
N ALA A 50 -17.98 21.21 14.54
CA ALA A 50 -17.51 22.59 14.73
C ALA A 50 -18.46 23.50 15.55
N ASN A 51 -19.70 23.07 15.79
CA ASN A 51 -20.70 23.75 16.59
C ASN A 51 -20.68 23.46 18.11
N ARG A 52 -19.96 22.49 18.69
CA ARG A 52 -20.15 22.22 20.15
C ARG A 52 -19.51 23.24 21.10
N GLN A 53 -18.25 23.65 20.87
CA GLN A 53 -17.66 24.77 21.62
C GLN A 53 -18.48 26.06 21.45
N TRP A 54 -19.05 26.25 20.26
CA TRP A 54 -19.96 27.33 19.90
C TRP A 54 -21.30 27.28 20.66
N LEU A 55 -21.92 26.11 20.83
CA LEU A 55 -23.18 25.89 21.57
C LEU A 55 -23.00 26.03 23.09
N GLU A 56 -21.90 25.53 23.63
CA GLU A 56 -21.57 25.62 25.06
C GLU A 56 -21.27 27.08 25.45
N GLU A 57 -20.55 27.83 24.61
CA GLU A 57 -20.37 29.28 24.76
C GLU A 57 -21.68 30.07 24.55
N LEU A 58 -22.56 29.63 23.62
CA LEU A 58 -23.88 30.22 23.37
C LEU A 58 -24.83 30.08 24.56
N CYS A 59 -24.90 28.89 25.17
CA CYS A 59 -25.69 28.67 26.38
C CYS A 59 -25.16 29.55 27.52
N ALA A 60 -23.83 29.60 27.71
CA ALA A 60 -23.19 30.45 28.70
C ALA A 60 -23.42 31.96 28.47
N LEU A 61 -23.51 32.40 27.20
CA LEU A 61 -23.74 33.81 26.81
C LEU A 61 -25.24 34.20 26.80
N HIS A 62 -26.14 33.26 26.49
CA HIS A 62 -27.60 33.44 26.58
C HIS A 62 -28.03 33.66 28.03
N ASP A 63 -27.51 32.84 28.95
CA ASP A 63 -27.72 32.98 30.39
C ASP A 63 -27.14 34.31 30.94
N ALA A 64 -26.14 34.89 30.26
CA ALA A 64 -25.51 36.16 30.61
C ALA A 64 -26.11 37.40 29.92
N GLY A 65 -27.10 37.25 29.04
CA GLY A 65 -27.83 38.35 28.39
C GLY A 65 -26.99 39.27 27.48
N LYS A 66 -25.80 38.84 27.05
CA LYS A 66 -24.87 39.64 26.24
C LYS A 66 -24.48 38.90 24.96
N ALA A 67 -25.24 39.12 23.89
CA ALA A 67 -24.77 38.81 22.55
C ALA A 67 -23.69 39.84 22.15
N SER A 68 -22.41 39.45 22.14
CA SER A 68 -21.28 40.33 21.77
C SER A 68 -21.40 40.81 20.32
N SER A 69 -20.79 41.93 19.93
CA SER A 69 -20.81 42.35 18.50
C SER A 69 -20.13 41.34 17.56
N GLU A 70 -19.23 40.52 18.09
CA GLU A 70 -18.57 39.39 17.40
C GLU A 70 -19.55 38.23 17.11
N PHE A 71 -20.59 38.07 17.93
CA PHE A 71 -21.71 37.10 17.77
C PHE A 71 -22.49 37.29 16.47
N ARG A 72 -22.76 38.54 16.07
CA ARG A 72 -23.44 38.86 14.81
C ARG A 72 -22.50 38.75 13.60
N GLN A 73 -21.18 38.72 13.80
CA GLN A 73 -20.21 38.61 12.72
C GLN A 73 -20.04 37.16 12.22
N ARG A 74 -20.02 36.14 13.10
CA ARG A 74 -19.86 34.73 12.66
C ARG A 74 -21.13 34.06 12.12
N LEU A 75 -22.31 34.51 12.56
CA LEU A 75 -23.61 34.13 11.97
C LEU A 75 -23.95 34.99 10.73
N ASN A 76 -23.11 35.97 10.41
CA ASN A 76 -23.31 36.79 9.23
C ASN A 76 -23.02 35.94 8.00
N ARG A 77 -24.07 35.53 7.29
CA ARG A 77 -23.96 34.92 5.96
C ARG A 77 -23.26 35.88 4.96
N ASP A 78 -23.07 37.14 5.35
CA ASP A 78 -22.33 38.16 4.61
C ASP A 78 -20.80 38.12 4.84
N LEU A 79 -20.27 37.38 5.82
CA LEU A 79 -18.84 37.39 6.16
C LEU A 79 -18.06 36.16 5.64
N ASP A 80 -18.60 34.94 5.74
CA ASP A 80 -17.94 33.73 5.20
C ASP A 80 -18.91 32.80 4.46
N PRO A 81 -18.62 32.41 3.20
CA PRO A 81 -19.45 31.50 2.43
C PRO A 81 -19.30 30.05 2.91
N GLN A 82 -20.42 29.38 3.22
CA GLN A 82 -20.44 27.98 3.67
C GLN A 82 -21.15 27.05 2.67
N LEU A 83 -20.65 25.82 2.56
CA LEU A 83 -21.30 24.75 1.81
C LEU A 83 -22.41 24.11 2.66
N ILE A 84 -23.67 24.25 2.24
CA ILE A 84 -24.84 23.66 2.90
C ILE A 84 -25.44 22.58 2.00
N TRP A 85 -25.76 21.42 2.57
CA TRP A 85 -26.49 20.34 1.90
C TRP A 85 -27.63 19.81 2.77
N ARG A 86 -28.52 19.03 2.15
CA ARG A 86 -29.69 18.47 2.82
C ARG A 86 -29.28 17.64 4.05
N GLY A 87 -29.82 17.97 5.21
CA GLY A 87 -29.56 17.27 6.47
C GLY A 87 -28.36 17.77 7.28
N LYS A 88 -27.49 18.63 6.69
CA LYS A 88 -26.30 19.15 7.39
C LYS A 88 -26.66 19.90 8.67
N ASP A 89 -27.64 20.81 8.62
CA ASP A 89 -28.04 21.63 9.78
C ASP A 89 -28.52 20.78 10.95
N GLN A 90 -29.30 19.71 10.68
CA GLN A 90 -29.79 18.79 11.70
C GLN A 90 -28.64 17.97 12.30
N GLN A 91 -27.69 17.56 11.46
CA GLN A 91 -26.49 16.82 11.86
C GLN A 91 -25.53 17.69 12.69
N ASP A 92 -25.48 18.99 12.45
CA ASP A 92 -24.63 19.93 13.17
C ASP A 92 -25.17 20.32 14.56
N TRP A 93 -26.38 19.87 14.92
CA TRP A 93 -26.95 20.05 16.26
C TRP A 93 -26.40 19.05 17.29
N SER A 94 -25.77 17.96 16.84
CA SER A 94 -25.20 16.93 17.70
C SER A 94 -23.78 16.60 17.28
N ASP A 95 -22.96 16.14 18.23
CA ASP A 95 -21.65 15.58 17.92
C ASP A 95 -21.79 14.35 17.02
N LEU A 96 -20.73 14.07 16.26
CA LEU A 96 -20.62 12.81 15.55
C LEU A 96 -20.29 11.72 16.57
N VAL A 97 -21.30 10.92 16.93
CA VAL A 97 -21.13 9.77 17.82
C VAL A 97 -20.86 8.53 16.98
N VAL A 98 -19.68 7.94 17.16
CA VAL A 98 -19.28 6.70 16.47
C VAL A 98 -19.03 5.61 17.50
N ASN A 99 -19.53 4.41 17.23
CA ASN A 99 -19.26 3.23 18.04
C ASN A 99 -17.86 2.69 17.71
N ALA A 100 -16.93 2.79 18.65
CA ALA A 100 -15.62 2.17 18.57
C ALA A 100 -15.69 0.71 19.05
N ALA A 101 -16.01 -0.19 18.12
CA ALA A 101 -16.04 -1.63 18.34
C ALA A 101 -14.62 -2.24 18.42
N PRO A 102 -14.40 -3.33 19.17
CA PRO A 102 -13.12 -4.02 19.20
C PRO A 102 -12.75 -4.59 17.81
N LEU A 103 -11.45 -4.56 17.49
CA LEU A 103 -10.90 -5.17 16.27
C LEU A 103 -10.36 -6.55 16.59
N TYR A 104 -10.85 -7.56 15.87
CA TYR A 104 -10.47 -8.95 16.06
C TYR A 104 -9.56 -9.43 14.93
N ILE A 105 -8.42 -10.02 15.30
CA ILE A 105 -7.52 -10.65 14.33
C ILE A 105 -8.13 -11.98 13.88
N GLN A 106 -8.55 -12.04 12.62
CA GLN A 106 -9.07 -13.26 12.01
C GLN A 106 -7.94 -14.13 11.47
N GLU A 107 -6.95 -13.50 10.82
CA GLU A 107 -5.85 -14.20 10.18
C GLU A 107 -4.51 -13.57 10.47
N LYS A 108 -3.48 -14.42 10.54
CA LYS A 108 -2.07 -14.01 10.58
C LYS A 108 -1.35 -14.60 9.38
N VAL A 109 -0.84 -13.73 8.51
CA VAL A 109 -0.14 -14.11 7.29
C VAL A 109 1.34 -13.80 7.44
N LYS A 110 2.19 -14.82 7.25
CA LYS A 110 3.66 -14.71 7.30
C LYS A 110 4.27 -15.24 6.00
N PRO A 111 4.39 -14.41 4.95
CA PRO A 111 4.85 -14.86 3.63
C PRO A 111 6.21 -15.58 3.65
N LYS A 112 7.15 -15.11 4.48
CA LYS A 112 8.45 -15.76 4.67
C LYS A 112 8.34 -17.21 5.14
N ALA A 113 7.45 -17.50 6.09
CA ALA A 113 7.27 -18.87 6.60
C ALA A 113 6.77 -19.83 5.53
N LEU A 114 5.92 -19.35 4.61
CA LEU A 114 5.42 -20.14 3.47
C LEU A 114 6.56 -20.48 2.49
N ILE A 115 7.46 -19.53 2.22
CA ILE A 115 8.57 -19.73 1.29
C ILE A 115 9.67 -20.60 1.91
N ASP A 116 10.00 -20.39 3.18
CA ASP A 116 10.99 -21.18 3.90
C ASP A 116 10.55 -22.66 3.99
N ASP A 117 9.26 -22.92 4.14
CA ASP A 117 8.68 -24.28 4.08
C ASP A 117 8.84 -24.92 2.69
N LEU A 118 8.58 -24.18 1.60
CA LEU A 118 8.81 -24.68 0.23
C LEU A 118 10.29 -25.00 -0.04
N ARG A 119 11.20 -24.18 0.50
CA ARG A 119 12.64 -24.40 0.39
C ARG A 119 13.07 -25.66 1.16
N ARG A 120 12.62 -25.82 2.41
CA ARG A 120 12.89 -27.02 3.22
C ARG A 120 12.43 -28.30 2.50
N GLN A 121 11.30 -28.25 1.80
CA GLN A 121 10.80 -29.40 1.04
C GLN A 121 11.65 -29.69 -0.20
N THR A 122 12.10 -28.65 -0.91
CA THR A 122 13.04 -28.81 -2.02
C THR A 122 14.35 -29.45 -1.55
N GLU A 123 14.88 -29.01 -0.40
CA GLU A 123 16.08 -29.60 0.23
C GLU A 123 15.84 -31.06 0.61
N ALA A 124 14.74 -31.38 1.30
CA ALA A 124 14.39 -32.75 1.68
C ALA A 124 14.21 -33.68 0.46
N ARG A 125 13.65 -33.16 -0.65
CA ARG A 125 13.48 -33.91 -1.91
C ARG A 125 14.82 -34.15 -2.62
N ARG A 126 15.72 -33.15 -2.61
CA ARG A 126 17.10 -33.30 -3.10
C ARG A 126 17.87 -34.32 -2.28
N GLU A 127 17.74 -34.30 -0.95
CA GLU A 127 18.36 -35.27 -0.04
C GLU A 127 17.79 -36.69 -0.23
N ALA A 128 16.49 -36.82 -0.46
CA ALA A 128 15.85 -38.11 -0.76
C ALA A 128 16.19 -38.65 -2.16
N ALA A 129 16.50 -37.78 -3.12
CA ALA A 129 16.87 -38.13 -4.49
C ALA A 129 18.38 -38.38 -4.67
N ALA A 130 19.23 -38.03 -3.70
CA ALA A 130 20.67 -38.26 -3.77
C ALA A 130 21.00 -39.74 -3.48
N PRO A 131 21.64 -40.49 -4.41
CA PRO A 131 22.20 -41.79 -4.10
C PRO A 131 23.37 -41.61 -3.12
N LYS A 132 23.45 -42.48 -2.11
CA LYS A 132 24.62 -42.59 -1.21
C LYS A 132 25.88 -42.96 -2.00
N GLN A 133 26.60 -41.97 -2.52
CA GLN A 133 27.98 -42.15 -2.95
C GLN A 133 28.74 -40.85 -2.76
N ASP A 134 29.83 -40.93 -1.97
CA ASP A 134 30.84 -39.89 -1.77
C ASP A 134 31.54 -39.55 -3.10
N THR A 135 30.88 -38.74 -3.93
CA THR A 135 31.54 -38.03 -5.02
C THR A 135 31.38 -36.55 -4.76
N LEU A 136 32.49 -35.89 -4.44
CA LEU A 136 32.62 -34.44 -4.47
C LEU A 136 32.01 -33.93 -5.77
N ASP A 137 30.94 -33.16 -5.65
CA ASP A 137 30.26 -32.54 -6.78
C ASP A 137 31.12 -31.38 -7.31
N LEU A 138 32.09 -31.74 -8.17
CA LEU A 138 33.09 -30.84 -8.74
C LEU A 138 32.53 -29.98 -9.90
N PHE A 139 31.20 -29.95 -10.10
CA PHE A 139 30.54 -29.26 -11.22
C PHE A 139 29.27 -28.46 -10.84
N GLY A 140 29.05 -28.15 -9.56
CA GLY A 140 27.92 -27.31 -9.10
C GLY A 140 28.10 -25.79 -9.25
N ASP A 141 29.30 -25.32 -9.62
CA ASP A 141 29.71 -23.90 -9.58
C ASP A 141 29.54 -23.15 -10.92
N PHE A 142 28.42 -23.33 -11.63
CA PHE A 142 28.19 -22.64 -12.90
C PHE A 142 26.84 -21.91 -13.00
N ASN A 143 26.42 -21.25 -11.91
CA ASN A 143 25.23 -20.39 -11.93
C ASN A 143 25.47 -18.92 -11.50
N GLY A 144 26.71 -18.44 -11.53
CA GLY A 144 27.01 -17.00 -11.63
C GLY A 144 26.43 -16.08 -10.56
N LEU A 145 26.03 -16.60 -9.40
CA LEU A 145 25.61 -15.84 -8.23
C LEU A 145 26.57 -16.17 -7.08
N PRO A 146 27.10 -15.17 -6.37
CA PRO A 146 28.01 -15.42 -5.25
C PRO A 146 27.29 -16.20 -4.14
N GLU A 147 27.95 -17.21 -3.58
CA GLU A 147 27.52 -17.90 -2.35
C GLU A 147 27.15 -16.85 -1.29
N GLY A 148 25.91 -16.89 -0.79
CA GLY A 148 25.39 -15.94 0.19
C GLY A 148 24.39 -14.92 -0.33
N ALA A 149 23.93 -15.02 -1.59
CA ALA A 149 22.81 -14.23 -2.12
C ALA A 149 21.42 -14.70 -1.59
N ASP A 150 21.40 -15.20 -0.35
CA ASP A 150 20.63 -16.40 0.03
C ASP A 150 19.77 -16.23 1.29
N ARG A 151 19.02 -15.12 1.46
CA ARG A 151 18.03 -14.99 2.55
C ARG A 151 16.79 -14.19 2.12
N THR A 152 15.60 -14.81 2.22
CA THR A 152 14.32 -14.10 2.20
C THR A 152 14.27 -13.16 3.40
N GLU A 153 14.31 -11.85 3.15
CA GLU A 153 14.30 -10.83 4.20
C GLU A 153 13.11 -9.89 4.05
N PHE A 154 12.74 -9.25 5.16
CA PHE A 154 11.73 -8.20 5.23
C PHE A 154 12.20 -7.18 6.28
N TYR A 155 11.66 -5.96 6.23
CA TYR A 155 12.02 -4.94 7.21
C TYR A 155 11.37 -5.18 8.56
N GLN A 156 12.18 -5.15 9.61
CA GLN A 156 11.66 -5.19 10.97
C GLN A 156 11.28 -3.77 11.40
N HIS A 157 10.06 -3.64 11.90
CA HIS A 157 9.54 -2.39 12.43
C HIS A 157 9.56 -2.42 13.96
N GLU A 158 9.64 -1.23 14.55
CA GLU A 158 9.63 -1.08 16.01
C GLU A 158 8.38 -1.70 16.64
N GLY A 159 8.56 -2.31 17.82
CA GLY A 159 7.47 -2.93 18.58
C GLY A 159 6.89 -4.19 17.95
N HIS A 160 7.63 -4.90 17.08
CA HIS A 160 7.15 -6.07 16.33
C HIS A 160 5.86 -5.80 15.56
N TRP A 161 5.77 -4.60 14.97
CA TRP A 161 4.60 -4.21 14.19
C TRP A 161 4.31 -5.21 13.06
N GLN A 162 3.02 -5.52 12.89
CA GLN A 162 2.50 -6.27 11.77
C GLN A 162 1.54 -5.37 11.02
N ASN A 163 1.68 -5.32 9.69
CA ASN A 163 0.78 -4.51 8.88
C ASN A 163 -0.66 -5.05 8.94
N ARG A 164 -1.66 -4.20 8.69
CA ARG A 164 -3.06 -4.53 9.00
C ARG A 164 -3.97 -4.30 7.81
N MET A 165 -4.78 -5.32 7.53
CA MET A 165 -5.84 -5.27 6.54
C MET A 165 -7.16 -5.51 7.29
N ILE A 166 -8.05 -4.51 7.31
CA ILE A 166 -9.22 -4.53 8.18
C ILE A 166 -10.50 -4.55 7.34
N LEU A 167 -11.34 -5.56 7.59
CA LEU A 167 -12.68 -5.68 7.04
C LEU A 167 -13.70 -5.00 7.94
N GLY A 168 -14.28 -3.91 7.47
CA GLY A 168 -15.31 -3.18 8.18
C GLY A 168 -15.53 -1.78 7.62
N ASP A 169 -16.53 -1.09 8.14
CA ASP A 169 -16.75 0.31 7.76
C ASP A 169 -15.60 1.20 8.26
N SER A 170 -15.04 2.02 7.38
CA SER A 170 -13.85 2.81 7.68
C SER A 170 -14.08 3.86 8.76
N LEU A 171 -15.29 4.39 8.91
CA LEU A 171 -15.61 5.32 9.99
C LEU A 171 -15.47 4.63 11.37
N GLN A 172 -16.12 3.47 11.53
CA GLN A 172 -16.07 2.70 12.77
C GLN A 172 -14.66 2.18 13.06
N VAL A 173 -13.99 1.61 12.05
CA VAL A 173 -12.62 1.11 12.20
C VAL A 173 -11.67 2.24 12.61
N MET A 174 -11.73 3.41 11.97
CA MET A 174 -10.88 4.54 12.35
C MET A 174 -11.15 5.03 13.77
N ALA A 175 -12.41 5.03 14.23
CA ALA A 175 -12.75 5.36 15.61
C ALA A 175 -12.14 4.34 16.60
N SER A 176 -12.21 3.05 16.27
CA SER A 176 -11.55 1.99 17.04
C SER A 176 -10.03 2.11 17.06
N LEU A 177 -9.42 2.46 15.92
CA LEU A 177 -7.98 2.73 15.82
C LEU A 177 -7.58 3.94 16.69
N ALA A 178 -8.42 4.97 16.75
CA ALA A 178 -8.16 6.16 17.55
C ALA A 178 -8.18 5.86 19.06
N GLU A 179 -9.29 5.29 19.56
CA GLU A 179 -9.54 5.17 20.99
C GLU A 179 -9.03 3.86 21.61
N ARG A 180 -9.29 2.70 21.00
CA ARG A 180 -8.90 1.40 21.57
C ARG A 180 -7.43 1.07 21.29
N GLU A 181 -6.96 1.37 20.09
CA GLU A 181 -5.60 1.04 19.65
C GLU A 181 -4.58 2.16 19.98
N ALA A 182 -5.08 3.26 20.55
CA ALA A 182 -4.29 4.44 20.90
C ALA A 182 -3.42 4.94 19.72
N LEU A 183 -3.97 4.92 18.50
CA LEU A 183 -3.30 5.45 17.28
C LEU A 183 -3.67 6.90 16.97
N ARG A 184 -4.44 7.54 17.85
CA ARG A 184 -4.68 8.99 17.80
C ARG A 184 -3.35 9.76 17.76
N GLY A 185 -3.20 10.64 16.77
CA GLY A 185 -1.98 11.41 16.59
C GLY A 185 -0.74 10.64 16.11
N LYS A 186 -0.87 9.41 15.60
CA LYS A 186 0.28 8.55 15.21
C LYS A 186 0.41 8.27 13.71
N VAL A 187 -0.63 8.54 12.91
CA VAL A 187 -0.60 8.32 11.47
C VAL A 187 0.11 9.49 10.80
N GLN A 188 1.15 9.23 10.01
CA GLN A 188 1.90 10.30 9.34
C GLN A 188 1.29 10.69 7.99
N CYS A 189 0.69 9.75 7.27
CA CYS A 189 0.06 10.03 5.98
C CYS A 189 -1.22 9.22 5.78
N ILE A 190 -2.28 9.89 5.35
CA ILE A 190 -3.52 9.25 4.92
C ILE A 190 -3.67 9.42 3.42
N TYR A 191 -3.79 8.32 2.68
CA TYR A 191 -4.14 8.34 1.27
C TYR A 191 -5.60 7.89 1.15
N PHE A 192 -6.48 8.78 0.74
CA PHE A 192 -7.91 8.52 0.66
C PHE A 192 -8.36 8.61 -0.79
N ASP A 193 -8.78 7.47 -1.35
CA ASP A 193 -9.32 7.35 -2.71
C ASP A 193 -10.80 6.96 -2.63
N PRO A 194 -11.68 7.89 -2.21
CA PRO A 194 -13.10 7.59 -2.05
C PRO A 194 -13.76 7.28 -3.40
N PRO A 195 -14.95 6.63 -3.41
CA PRO A 195 -15.81 6.67 -4.59
C PRO A 195 -16.02 8.13 -5.01
N TYR A 196 -16.01 8.45 -6.31
CA TYR A 196 -15.97 9.85 -6.76
C TYR A 196 -17.33 10.57 -6.65
N GLY A 197 -18.39 9.90 -6.19
CA GLY A 197 -19.72 10.51 -6.05
C GLY A 197 -20.38 10.77 -7.40
N ILE A 198 -19.98 10.03 -8.43
CA ILE A 198 -20.45 10.18 -9.82
C ILE A 198 -21.42 9.03 -10.12
N LYS A 199 -22.33 9.19 -11.10
CA LYS A 199 -23.21 8.08 -11.52
C LYS A 199 -22.41 7.01 -12.28
N PHE A 200 -21.50 6.32 -11.60
CA PHE A 200 -20.68 5.28 -12.18
C PHE A 200 -21.52 4.01 -12.29
N ASN A 201 -22.14 3.83 -13.45
CA ASN A 201 -22.96 2.67 -13.76
C ASN A 201 -22.10 1.53 -14.35
N SER A 202 -20.94 1.24 -13.74
CA SER A 202 -20.07 0.17 -14.22
C SER A 202 -20.56 -1.18 -13.71
N ASN A 203 -21.19 -1.95 -14.60
CA ASN A 203 -21.49 -3.37 -14.40
C ASN A 203 -20.18 -4.15 -14.59
N PHE A 204 -19.35 -4.27 -13.55
CA PHE A 204 -18.16 -5.09 -13.63
C PHE A 204 -18.46 -6.54 -13.25
N GLN A 205 -17.93 -7.45 -14.06
CA GLN A 205 -17.95 -8.87 -13.85
C GLN A 205 -16.49 -9.31 -13.73
N TRP A 206 -16.16 -9.97 -12.63
CA TRP A 206 -14.89 -10.66 -12.52
C TRP A 206 -15.06 -12.08 -13.09
N SER A 207 -14.10 -12.52 -13.90
CA SER A 207 -13.92 -13.91 -14.27
C SER A 207 -12.43 -14.15 -14.43
N THR A 208 -11.87 -15.05 -13.63
CA THR A 208 -10.46 -15.44 -13.66
C THR A 208 -10.06 -16.17 -14.93
N THR A 209 -11.04 -16.67 -15.68
CA THR A 209 -10.83 -17.61 -16.79
C THR A 209 -10.48 -16.96 -18.13
N ASP A 210 -10.80 -15.67 -18.36
CA ASP A 210 -10.60 -15.06 -19.68
C ASP A 210 -9.76 -13.78 -19.64
N LYS A 211 -8.53 -13.86 -20.19
CA LYS A 211 -7.66 -12.71 -20.50
C LYS A 211 -7.64 -12.34 -21.99
N ALA A 212 -8.61 -12.81 -22.78
CA ALA A 212 -8.63 -12.58 -24.22
C ALA A 212 -9.87 -11.78 -24.64
N GLY A 213 -9.67 -10.51 -25.01
CA GLY A 213 -10.60 -9.81 -25.88
C GLY A 213 -10.56 -10.45 -27.26
N THR A 214 -11.56 -11.27 -27.59
CA THR A 214 -11.73 -11.80 -28.94
C THR A 214 -13.17 -11.58 -29.39
N THR A 215 -13.34 -10.67 -30.34
CA THR A 215 -14.51 -10.59 -31.22
C THR A 215 -14.58 -11.85 -32.08
N SER A 216 -15.53 -12.75 -31.80
CA SER A 216 -16.01 -13.72 -32.80
C SER A 216 -17.40 -14.23 -32.43
N ASP A 217 -18.37 -13.96 -33.31
CA ASP A 217 -19.69 -14.59 -33.36
C ASP A 217 -19.56 -16.12 -33.34
N SER A 218 -20.12 -16.76 -32.32
CA SER A 218 -20.47 -18.19 -32.37
C SER A 218 -21.63 -18.46 -31.41
N SER A 219 -22.79 -18.70 -32.02
CA SER A 219 -24.13 -18.78 -31.43
C SER A 219 -24.46 -20.14 -30.80
N ASP A 220 -23.55 -20.73 -30.02
CA ASP A 220 -23.76 -22.07 -29.44
C ASP A 220 -23.29 -22.25 -27.97
N LYS A 221 -23.05 -21.15 -27.24
CA LYS A 221 -22.93 -21.20 -25.77
C LYS A 221 -24.28 -20.86 -25.14
N ILE A 222 -25.03 -21.90 -24.79
CA ILE A 222 -26.27 -21.82 -23.99
C ILE A 222 -26.03 -20.95 -22.75
N SER A 223 -26.94 -19.99 -22.56
CA SER A 223 -26.88 -18.87 -21.61
C SER A 223 -26.60 -19.30 -20.17
N ARG A 224 -25.35 -19.14 -19.74
CA ARG A 224 -25.02 -18.79 -18.36
C ARG A 224 -24.80 -17.29 -18.36
N GLU A 225 -25.84 -16.51 -18.08
CA GLU A 225 -25.66 -15.09 -17.74
C GLU A 225 -24.87 -15.03 -16.42
N PRO A 226 -23.60 -14.63 -16.43
CA PRO A 226 -22.80 -14.63 -15.21
C PRO A 226 -23.25 -13.46 -14.32
N GLU A 227 -23.43 -13.74 -13.03
CA GLU A 227 -23.90 -12.75 -12.05
C GLU A 227 -22.92 -11.57 -11.93
N GLN A 228 -23.44 -10.37 -12.17
CA GLN A 228 -22.73 -9.09 -12.04
C GLN A 228 -22.60 -8.71 -10.57
N VAL A 229 -21.52 -9.12 -9.90
CA VAL A 229 -21.17 -8.58 -8.57
C VAL A 229 -20.55 -7.19 -8.76
N LYS A 230 -21.37 -6.15 -8.56
CA LYS A 230 -20.92 -4.76 -8.58
C LYS A 230 -19.95 -4.52 -7.41
N ALA A 231 -18.65 -4.61 -7.67
CA ALA A 231 -17.60 -4.25 -6.71
C ALA A 231 -17.62 -2.76 -6.30
N PHE A 232 -18.41 -1.93 -7.00
CA PHE A 232 -18.60 -0.51 -6.73
C PHE A 232 -20.09 -0.16 -6.78
N ARG A 233 -20.62 0.49 -5.74
CA ARG A 233 -21.96 1.08 -5.73
C ARG A 233 -21.86 2.59 -5.49
N ASP A 234 -21.56 3.36 -6.54
CA ASP A 234 -21.60 4.84 -6.49
C ASP A 234 -23.05 5.36 -6.70
N THR A 235 -23.99 4.82 -5.92
CA THR A 235 -25.41 5.18 -5.98
C THR A 235 -25.90 5.58 -4.60
N TRP A 236 -25.73 6.86 -4.28
CA TRP A 236 -26.13 7.49 -3.01
C TRP A 236 -27.62 7.84 -2.98
N ARG A 237 -28.28 7.60 -1.84
CA ARG A 237 -29.72 7.75 -1.63
C ARG A 237 -30.22 9.14 -2.05
N ASP A 238 -29.60 10.18 -1.50
CA ASP A 238 -29.86 11.58 -1.85
C ASP A 238 -28.80 12.14 -2.83
N GLY A 239 -28.08 11.28 -3.55
CA GLY A 239 -27.01 11.70 -4.45
C GLY A 239 -25.85 12.35 -3.70
N ILE A 240 -25.43 13.54 -4.17
CA ILE A 240 -24.28 14.25 -3.60
C ILE A 240 -24.44 14.60 -2.11
N HIS A 241 -25.67 14.75 -1.62
CA HIS A 241 -25.92 15.11 -0.22
C HIS A 241 -25.44 14.02 0.75
N SER A 242 -25.80 12.76 0.50
CA SER A 242 -25.32 11.62 1.33
C SER A 242 -23.81 11.43 1.18
N TYR A 243 -23.26 11.65 -0.03
CA TYR A 243 -21.82 11.56 -0.27
C TYR A 243 -20.99 12.56 0.54
N LEU A 244 -21.45 13.82 0.63
CA LEU A 244 -20.75 14.84 1.43
C LEU A 244 -20.80 14.50 2.93
N THR A 245 -21.93 14.01 3.45
CA THR A 245 -22.00 13.51 4.83
C THR A 245 -21.01 12.36 5.05
N TYR A 246 -21.02 11.35 4.17
CA TYR A 246 -20.11 10.20 4.23
C TYR A 246 -18.63 10.62 4.31
N LEU A 247 -18.21 11.58 3.49
CA LEU A 247 -16.83 12.09 3.48
C LEU A 247 -16.51 12.91 4.72
N ARG A 248 -17.41 13.81 5.14
CA ARG A 248 -17.19 14.69 6.29
C ARG A 248 -16.90 13.89 7.55
N ASP A 249 -17.69 12.87 7.81
CA ASP A 249 -17.58 12.08 9.04
C ASP A 249 -16.25 11.31 9.08
N ARG A 250 -15.86 10.70 7.96
CA ARG A 250 -14.56 10.00 7.84
C ARG A 250 -13.37 10.94 7.94
N LEU A 251 -13.44 12.11 7.30
CA LEU A 251 -12.37 13.10 7.36
C LEU A 251 -12.20 13.69 8.75
N THR A 252 -13.29 13.83 9.52
CA THR A 252 -13.26 14.28 10.91
C THR A 252 -12.45 13.31 11.78
N VAL A 253 -12.71 12.01 11.68
CA VAL A 253 -11.94 10.99 12.41
C VAL A 253 -10.51 10.85 11.87
N ALA A 254 -10.32 10.94 10.55
CA ALA A 254 -9.01 10.90 9.91
C ALA A 254 -8.08 12.01 10.43
N ARG A 255 -8.60 13.23 10.66
CA ARG A 255 -7.84 14.36 11.22
C ARG A 255 -7.28 14.06 12.62
N GLU A 256 -8.02 13.33 13.46
CA GLU A 256 -7.60 12.95 14.82
C GLU A 256 -6.50 11.89 14.82
N LEU A 257 -6.48 11.00 13.82
CA LEU A 257 -5.45 9.98 13.66
C LEU A 257 -4.09 10.57 13.23
N LEU A 258 -4.09 11.72 12.54
CA LEU A 258 -2.88 12.34 12.01
C LEU A 258 -1.95 12.91 13.10
N THR A 259 -0.65 12.72 12.91
CA THR A 259 0.40 13.48 13.64
C THR A 259 0.29 14.98 13.32
N GLU A 260 0.90 15.85 14.14
CA GLU A 260 0.95 17.30 13.87
C GLU A 260 1.65 17.64 12.54
N SER A 261 2.65 16.85 12.15
CA SER A 261 3.33 16.94 10.86
C SER A 261 2.66 16.14 9.75
N GLY A 262 1.51 15.51 10.03
CA GLY A 262 0.84 14.55 9.18
C GLY A 262 0.13 15.18 7.99
N SER A 263 0.00 14.42 6.91
CA SER A 263 -0.66 14.85 5.67
C SER A 263 -1.81 13.94 5.27
N VAL A 264 -2.85 14.51 4.67
CA VAL A 264 -3.90 13.77 3.98
C VAL A 264 -3.89 14.13 2.49
N PHE A 265 -3.99 13.11 1.65
CA PHE A 265 -4.18 13.23 0.21
C PHE A 265 -5.55 12.63 -0.13
N VAL A 266 -6.44 13.44 -0.70
CA VAL A 266 -7.74 12.97 -1.19
C VAL A 266 -7.76 13.00 -2.71
N GLN A 267 -7.96 11.83 -3.33
CA GLN A 267 -8.06 11.67 -4.78
C GLN A 267 -9.51 11.87 -5.24
N ILE A 268 -9.72 12.69 -6.27
CA ILE A 268 -11.07 13.00 -6.78
C ILE A 268 -11.02 13.45 -8.25
N SER A 269 -12.12 13.26 -8.99
CA SER A 269 -12.30 13.85 -10.33
C SER A 269 -12.70 15.32 -10.28
N ASP A 270 -12.73 15.97 -11.45
CA ASP A 270 -13.23 17.35 -11.64
C ASP A 270 -14.65 17.58 -11.14
N GLU A 271 -15.52 16.56 -11.21
CA GLU A 271 -16.95 16.74 -10.93
C GLU A 271 -17.22 17.23 -9.49
N ASN A 272 -16.46 16.71 -8.52
CA ASN A 272 -16.67 16.98 -7.10
C ASN A 272 -15.46 17.65 -6.42
N VAL A 273 -14.36 17.93 -7.12
CA VAL A 273 -13.13 18.48 -6.54
C VAL A 273 -13.37 19.74 -5.69
N HIS A 274 -14.20 20.67 -6.17
CA HIS A 274 -14.46 21.91 -5.44
C HIS A 274 -15.35 21.70 -4.20
N ARG A 275 -16.29 20.75 -4.25
CA ARG A 275 -17.17 20.43 -3.11
C ARG A 275 -16.37 19.72 -2.01
N VAL A 276 -15.54 18.74 -2.39
CA VAL A 276 -14.65 18.02 -1.47
C VAL A 276 -13.60 18.97 -0.90
N ARG A 277 -13.11 19.92 -1.71
CA ARG A 277 -12.19 20.96 -1.25
C ARG A 277 -12.78 21.78 -0.12
N THR A 278 -13.97 22.34 -0.30
CA THR A 278 -14.65 23.14 0.74
C THR A 278 -14.95 22.33 2.00
N LEU A 279 -15.26 21.04 1.83
CA LEU A 279 -15.46 20.13 2.96
C LEU A 279 -14.16 19.87 3.74
N LEU A 280 -13.01 19.76 3.05
CA LEU A 280 -11.71 19.70 3.70
C LEU A 280 -11.33 21.02 4.38
N ASP A 281 -11.67 22.18 3.79
CA ASP A 281 -11.48 23.48 4.42
C ASP A 281 -12.25 23.57 5.75
N GLU A 282 -13.46 23.00 5.79
CA GLU A 282 -14.28 22.94 7.01
C GLU A 282 -13.68 22.02 8.08
N VAL A 283 -13.18 20.83 7.69
CA VAL A 283 -12.66 19.82 8.65
C VAL A 283 -11.23 20.13 9.12
N PHE A 284 -10.35 20.53 8.20
CA PHE A 284 -8.93 20.77 8.46
C PHE A 284 -8.60 22.24 8.67
N GLY A 285 -9.44 23.17 8.22
CA GLY A 285 -9.16 24.61 8.17
C GLY A 285 -8.56 25.02 6.83
N GLU A 286 -8.98 26.17 6.31
CA GLU A 286 -8.51 26.70 5.02
C GLU A 286 -7.00 26.99 4.99
N ASP A 287 -6.43 27.43 6.12
CA ASP A 287 -5.01 27.71 6.27
C ASP A 287 -4.14 26.47 6.11
N ASN A 288 -4.71 25.28 6.37
CA ASN A 288 -4.03 24.00 6.35
C ASN A 288 -3.96 23.35 4.96
N PHE A 289 -4.53 23.99 3.96
CA PHE A 289 -4.34 23.59 2.58
C PHE A 289 -2.92 23.83 2.07
N ILE A 290 -2.40 22.86 1.33
CA ILE A 290 -1.04 22.90 0.80
C ILE A 290 -1.04 23.04 -0.72
N ALA A 291 -1.65 22.08 -1.44
CA ALA A 291 -1.67 22.10 -2.89
C ALA A 291 -2.83 21.29 -3.49
N LEU A 292 -3.27 21.71 -4.68
CA LEU A 292 -4.11 20.95 -5.59
C LEU A 292 -3.20 20.42 -6.70
N ILE A 293 -3.11 19.10 -6.85
CA ILE A 293 -2.17 18.47 -7.77
C ILE A 293 -2.95 17.72 -8.86
N PRO A 294 -3.05 18.29 -10.07
CA PRO A 294 -3.58 17.56 -11.23
C PRO A 294 -2.56 16.48 -11.64
N PHE A 295 -3.05 15.27 -11.89
CA PHE A 295 -2.23 14.17 -12.38
C PHE A 295 -2.90 13.48 -13.57
N ARG A 296 -2.08 13.09 -14.55
CA ARG A 296 -2.57 12.50 -15.80
C ARG A 296 -3.18 11.13 -15.53
N LYS A 297 -4.40 10.87 -16.03
CA LYS A 297 -5.05 9.55 -15.91
C LYS A 297 -5.13 8.82 -17.25
N LYS A 298 -5.43 9.55 -18.32
CA LYS A 298 -5.66 8.98 -19.66
C LYS A 298 -4.43 9.15 -20.56
N THR A 299 -4.08 8.11 -21.31
CA THR A 299 -3.01 8.19 -22.31
C THR A 299 -3.44 9.02 -23.52
N MET A 300 -4.65 8.76 -24.02
CA MET A 300 -5.18 9.34 -25.27
C MET A 300 -6.62 9.82 -25.06
N PRO A 301 -7.09 10.83 -25.84
CA PRO A 301 -8.50 11.20 -25.88
C PRO A 301 -9.36 10.06 -26.46
N PHE A 302 -10.55 9.85 -25.90
CA PHE A 302 -11.54 8.87 -26.37
C PHE A 302 -12.76 9.52 -27.05
N GLY A 303 -12.70 10.81 -27.36
CA GLY A 303 -13.72 11.49 -28.17
C GLY A 303 -14.85 12.07 -27.34
N ALA A 304 -14.51 12.90 -26.34
CA ALA A 304 -15.50 13.71 -25.63
C ALA A 304 -16.20 14.71 -26.58
N THR A 305 -17.45 15.07 -26.26
CA THR A 305 -18.22 16.06 -27.03
C THR A 305 -17.61 17.46 -26.99
N PHE A 306 -16.93 17.80 -25.89
CA PHE A 306 -16.24 19.07 -25.68
C PHE A 306 -14.76 18.82 -25.38
N LEU A 307 -14.09 19.76 -24.69
CA LEU A 307 -12.72 19.57 -24.22
C LEU A 307 -12.61 18.33 -23.32
N GLU A 308 -11.75 17.39 -23.68
CA GLU A 308 -11.65 16.14 -22.96
C GLU A 308 -10.84 16.29 -21.67
N GLN A 309 -11.47 15.94 -20.55
CA GLN A 309 -10.84 15.80 -19.25
C GLN A 309 -9.86 14.61 -19.27
N MET A 310 -8.57 14.90 -19.00
CA MET A 310 -7.49 13.92 -19.04
C MET A 310 -6.87 13.60 -17.69
N ASP A 311 -7.12 14.48 -16.71
CA ASP A 311 -6.44 14.50 -15.42
C ASP A 311 -7.48 14.34 -14.30
N ASP A 312 -7.09 13.61 -13.26
CA ASP A 312 -7.76 13.61 -11.95
C ASP A 312 -6.96 14.52 -11.00
N PHE A 313 -7.48 14.76 -9.80
CA PHE A 313 -6.89 15.70 -8.84
C PHE A 313 -6.59 15.05 -7.50
N LEU A 314 -5.50 15.50 -6.88
CA LEU A 314 -5.19 15.24 -5.47
C LEU A 314 -5.30 16.54 -4.67
N LEU A 315 -6.13 16.52 -3.64
CA LEU A 315 -6.21 17.56 -2.63
C LEU A 315 -5.25 17.22 -1.48
N TRP A 316 -4.22 18.05 -1.29
CA TRP A 316 -3.24 17.87 -0.22
C TRP A 316 -3.47 18.88 0.91
N TYR A 317 -3.73 18.34 2.11
CA TYR A 317 -3.83 19.09 3.35
C TYR A 317 -2.85 18.56 4.39
N GLY A 318 -2.35 19.46 5.23
CA GLY A 318 -1.65 19.10 6.46
C GLY A 318 -2.59 19.13 7.65
N LYS A 319 -2.26 18.44 8.74
CA LYS A 319 -2.94 18.69 10.03
C LYS A 319 -2.63 20.10 10.54
N ASN A 320 -1.37 20.51 10.42
CA ASN A 320 -0.90 21.85 10.72
C ASN A 320 0.15 22.27 9.68
N ARG A 321 -0.18 23.22 8.79
CA ARG A 321 0.67 23.65 7.69
C ARG A 321 2.08 24.09 8.11
N SER A 322 2.23 24.70 9.27
CA SER A 322 3.53 25.18 9.76
C SER A 322 4.47 24.04 10.18
N HIS A 323 3.92 22.87 10.50
CA HIS A 323 4.66 21.68 10.92
C HIS A 323 4.61 20.55 9.89
N THR A 324 3.88 20.71 8.79
CA THR A 324 3.73 19.66 7.78
C THR A 324 5.08 19.22 7.22
N LYS A 325 5.32 17.91 7.27
CA LYS A 325 6.51 17.29 6.70
C LYS A 325 6.45 17.35 5.17
N TYR A 326 7.48 17.92 4.56
CA TYR A 326 7.64 17.94 3.11
C TYR A 326 9.08 17.69 2.70
N ARG A 327 9.26 16.75 1.77
CA ARG A 327 10.51 16.51 1.04
C ARG A 327 10.31 16.85 -0.42
N THR A 328 11.22 17.64 -0.95
CA THR A 328 11.30 17.90 -2.38
C THR A 328 11.72 16.62 -3.09
N LEU A 329 10.89 16.16 -4.01
CA LEU A 329 11.28 15.10 -4.95
C LEU A 329 11.93 15.74 -6.16
N PHE A 330 12.83 15.01 -6.79
CA PHE A 330 13.60 15.50 -7.93
C PHE A 330 13.37 14.60 -9.14
N THR A 331 13.33 15.21 -10.32
CA THR A 331 13.30 14.51 -11.60
C THR A 331 14.54 14.86 -12.39
N GLU A 332 15.00 13.94 -13.23
CA GLU A 332 16.09 14.24 -14.16
C GLU A 332 15.65 15.34 -15.14
N LYS A 333 16.53 16.30 -15.40
CA LYS A 333 16.24 17.36 -16.36
C LYS A 333 16.34 16.82 -17.78
N ASP A 334 15.20 16.78 -18.46
CA ASP A 334 15.19 16.64 -19.91
C ASP A 334 15.40 18.02 -20.56
N ILE A 335 16.60 18.25 -21.06
CA ILE A 335 16.98 19.51 -21.72
C ILE A 335 16.85 19.44 -23.25
N ARG A 336 16.32 18.35 -23.80
CA ARG A 336 16.16 18.17 -25.25
C ARG A 336 15.18 19.21 -25.80
N GLY A 337 15.68 20.05 -26.72
CA GLY A 337 14.88 21.12 -27.31
C GLY A 337 14.67 22.35 -26.42
N ASP A 338 15.27 22.41 -25.23
CA ASP A 338 15.19 23.57 -24.34
C ASP A 338 15.95 24.77 -24.91
N GLN A 339 15.30 25.94 -25.01
CA GLN A 339 15.85 27.11 -25.70
C GLN A 339 17.16 27.65 -25.09
N ASP A 340 17.45 27.33 -23.84
CA ASP A 340 18.62 27.85 -23.14
C ASP A 340 19.84 26.92 -23.20
N TRP A 341 19.62 25.59 -23.26
CA TRP A 341 20.68 24.57 -23.26
C TRP A 341 21.25 24.33 -24.66
N THR A 342 21.93 25.35 -25.18
CA THR A 342 22.35 25.40 -26.60
C THR A 342 23.84 25.16 -26.83
N TRP A 343 24.64 25.02 -25.78
CA TRP A 343 26.10 24.91 -25.89
C TRP A 343 26.59 23.59 -25.33
N PHE A 344 27.65 23.06 -25.92
CA PHE A 344 28.40 21.95 -25.35
C PHE A 344 29.90 22.27 -25.35
N LEU A 345 30.59 21.72 -24.37
CA LEU A 345 32.03 21.71 -24.28
C LEU A 345 32.49 20.33 -24.76
N ASP A 346 33.23 20.25 -25.86
CA ASP A 346 33.78 18.98 -26.33
C ASP A 346 34.87 18.43 -25.37
N GLY A 347 35.33 17.19 -25.59
CA GLY A 347 36.47 16.64 -24.85
C GLY A 347 37.77 17.45 -25.04
N ALA A 348 37.81 18.29 -26.08
CA ALA A 348 38.84 19.27 -26.36
C ALA A 348 38.63 20.62 -25.64
N GLY A 349 37.63 20.76 -24.76
CA GLY A 349 37.44 21.98 -23.96
C GLY A 349 37.06 23.20 -24.80
N ILE A 350 36.64 22.99 -26.06
CA ILE A 350 36.17 24.00 -26.97
C ILE A 350 34.66 24.12 -26.80
N SER A 351 34.21 25.34 -26.54
CA SER A 351 32.79 25.66 -26.44
C SER A 351 32.22 25.78 -27.85
N GLN A 352 31.28 24.90 -28.21
CA GLN A 352 30.57 24.93 -29.48
C GLN A 352 29.06 25.05 -29.25
N LYS A 353 28.38 25.72 -30.17
CA LYS A 353 26.92 25.77 -30.18
C LYS A 353 26.38 24.51 -30.87
N MET A 354 25.38 23.89 -30.28
CA MET A 354 24.69 22.73 -30.86
C MET A 354 24.03 23.09 -32.19
N SER A 355 24.06 22.17 -33.15
CA SER A 355 23.21 22.23 -34.35
C SER A 355 21.74 21.97 -33.98
N THR A 356 20.79 22.32 -34.86
CA THR A 356 19.36 22.15 -34.61
C THR A 356 18.97 20.70 -34.28
N GLU A 357 19.58 19.72 -34.95
CA GLU A 357 19.27 18.31 -34.69
C GLU A 357 19.91 17.80 -33.40
N GLN A 358 21.15 18.20 -33.10
CA GLN A 358 21.81 17.92 -31.82
C GLN A 358 21.05 18.55 -30.65
N HIS A 359 20.52 19.75 -30.83
CA HIS A 359 19.72 20.43 -29.81
C HIS A 359 18.41 19.69 -29.51
N ARG A 360 17.73 19.22 -30.56
CA ARG A 360 16.43 18.52 -30.44
C ARG A 360 16.57 17.12 -29.87
N THR A 361 17.62 16.38 -30.25
CA THR A 361 17.72 14.94 -29.95
C THR A 361 18.83 14.60 -28.96
N HIS A 362 19.80 15.51 -28.77
CA HIS A 362 21.08 15.25 -28.11
C HIS A 362 21.89 14.10 -28.75
N PHE A 363 21.52 13.70 -29.97
CA PHE A 363 22.21 12.69 -30.74
C PHE A 363 23.39 13.29 -31.51
N GLY A 364 24.52 12.58 -31.57
CA GLY A 364 25.73 13.04 -32.28
C GLY A 364 26.57 14.06 -31.51
N LEU A 365 26.43 14.15 -30.18
CA LEU A 365 27.39 14.86 -29.34
C LEU A 365 28.69 14.05 -29.20
N PRO A 366 29.87 14.69 -29.20
CA PRO A 366 31.14 14.01 -28.96
C PRO A 366 31.13 13.26 -27.62
N VAL A 367 31.79 12.10 -27.57
CA VAL A 367 31.92 11.31 -26.34
C VAL A 367 32.60 12.15 -25.25
N GLY A 368 31.93 12.33 -24.11
CA GLY A 368 32.41 13.15 -22.99
C GLY A 368 32.11 14.65 -23.12
N ALA A 369 31.23 15.06 -24.04
CA ALA A 369 30.81 16.45 -24.15
C ALA A 369 29.96 16.90 -22.94
N LYS A 370 30.30 18.04 -22.33
CA LYS A 370 29.53 18.64 -21.22
C LYS A 370 28.58 19.70 -21.76
N VAL A 371 27.27 19.51 -21.60
CA VAL A 371 26.26 20.48 -22.04
C VAL A 371 26.14 21.62 -21.03
N PHE A 372 26.01 22.86 -21.51
CA PHE A 372 25.84 24.03 -20.66
C PHE A 372 24.93 25.10 -21.27
N ARG A 373 24.41 25.97 -20.39
CA ARG A 373 23.72 27.20 -20.77
C ARG A 373 24.49 28.42 -20.30
N LEU A 374 24.29 29.54 -20.99
CA LEU A 374 24.81 30.85 -20.57
C LEU A 374 23.79 31.51 -19.66
N LYS A 375 24.16 31.70 -18.39
CA LYS A 375 23.37 32.42 -17.39
C LYS A 375 23.95 33.82 -17.22
N SER A 376 23.07 34.84 -17.16
CA SER A 376 23.51 36.20 -16.86
C SER A 376 24.18 36.24 -15.49
N LEU A 377 25.31 36.96 -15.41
CA LEU A 377 25.94 37.29 -14.13
C LEU A 377 25.28 38.50 -13.45
N GLU A 378 24.32 39.14 -14.10
CA GLU A 378 23.56 40.24 -13.51
C GLU A 378 22.51 39.70 -12.52
N PRO A 379 22.54 40.13 -11.25
CA PRO A 379 21.53 39.75 -10.26
C PRO A 379 20.20 40.46 -10.53
N SER A 380 19.11 39.85 -10.02
CA SER A 380 17.77 40.44 -10.09
C SER A 380 17.63 41.70 -9.24
N GLY A 381 18.35 41.77 -8.11
CA GLY A 381 18.47 42.97 -7.27
C GLY A 381 19.77 43.73 -7.54
N ASN A 382 19.81 45.02 -7.17
CA ASN A 382 21.01 45.84 -7.29
C ASN A 382 22.07 45.40 -6.28
N MET A 383 23.24 44.98 -6.76
CA MET A 383 24.35 44.53 -5.92
C MET A 383 25.50 45.55 -5.98
N GLU A 384 25.62 46.37 -4.92
CA GLU A 384 26.59 47.46 -4.87
C GLU A 384 28.05 46.96 -4.88
N SER A 385 28.32 45.83 -4.20
CA SER A 385 29.61 45.14 -4.24
C SER A 385 29.98 44.55 -5.60
N GLY A 386 29.00 44.45 -6.51
CA GLY A 386 29.15 43.96 -7.87
C GLY A 386 29.51 45.03 -8.90
N LYS A 387 29.63 46.30 -8.48
CA LYS A 387 29.88 47.44 -9.38
C LYS A 387 31.36 47.67 -9.63
N PHE A 388 31.95 46.85 -10.50
CA PHE A 388 33.34 47.01 -10.92
C PHE A 388 33.51 46.65 -12.39
N ALA A 389 34.53 47.21 -13.03
CA ALA A 389 34.95 46.77 -14.36
C ALA A 389 35.90 45.57 -14.22
N TYR A 390 35.74 44.55 -15.07
CA TYR A 390 36.57 43.35 -15.05
C TYR A 390 37.34 43.18 -16.36
N GLN A 391 38.62 42.84 -16.26
CA GLN A 391 39.44 42.55 -17.44
C GLN A 391 39.47 41.04 -17.67
N PHE A 392 38.89 40.59 -18.79
CA PHE A 392 38.84 39.18 -19.17
C PHE A 392 39.53 39.00 -20.52
N GLN A 393 40.52 38.09 -20.59
CA GLN A 393 41.30 37.81 -21.81
C GLN A 393 41.89 39.08 -22.48
N GLY A 394 42.29 40.07 -21.66
CA GLY A 394 42.89 41.33 -22.14
C GLY A 394 41.90 42.42 -22.51
N VAL A 395 40.59 42.13 -22.61
CA VAL A 395 39.53 43.11 -22.90
C VAL A 395 38.86 43.57 -21.60
N LYS A 396 38.63 44.87 -21.46
CA LYS A 396 37.92 45.45 -20.32
C LYS A 396 36.40 45.41 -20.58
N TYR A 397 35.66 44.78 -19.68
CA TYR A 397 34.21 44.73 -19.71
C TYR A 397 33.64 45.66 -18.64
N ASP A 398 32.69 46.49 -19.06
CA ASP A 398 31.96 47.38 -18.15
C ASP A 398 30.92 46.60 -17.34
N CYS A 399 30.62 47.16 -16.17
CA CYS A 399 29.68 46.58 -15.22
C CYS A 399 28.23 46.56 -15.78
N PRO A 400 27.46 45.47 -15.56
CA PRO A 400 26.01 45.45 -15.83
C PRO A 400 25.26 46.50 -14.99
N LYS A 401 24.02 46.82 -15.36
CA LYS A 401 23.22 47.87 -14.70
C LYS A 401 23.04 47.60 -13.19
N ASN A 402 22.78 46.33 -12.83
CA ASN A 402 22.60 45.92 -11.44
C ASN A 402 23.87 45.40 -10.74
N GLY A 403 25.04 45.52 -11.37
CA GLY A 403 26.27 44.90 -10.86
C GLY A 403 26.47 43.46 -11.32
N TYR A 404 27.64 42.90 -11.04
CA TYR A 404 27.86 41.45 -11.09
C TYR A 404 27.34 40.80 -9.80
N GLY A 405 26.71 39.62 -9.91
CA GLY A 405 26.22 38.80 -8.80
C GLY A 405 27.33 38.12 -7.98
N THR A 406 28.57 38.61 -8.08
CA THR A 406 29.76 38.07 -7.44
C THR A 406 30.78 39.18 -7.16
N THR A 407 31.81 38.88 -6.39
CA THR A 407 32.90 39.81 -6.05
C THR A 407 34.02 39.75 -7.09
N PRO A 408 34.97 40.71 -7.10
CA PRO A 408 36.15 40.65 -7.97
C PRO A 408 36.98 39.36 -7.79
N ALA A 409 37.09 38.88 -6.55
CA ALA A 409 37.74 37.60 -6.24
C ALA A 409 36.96 36.44 -6.86
N GLY A 410 35.62 36.44 -6.73
CA GLY A 410 34.76 35.44 -7.36
C GLY A 410 34.87 35.44 -8.89
N MET A 411 35.00 36.60 -9.53
CA MET A 411 35.25 36.68 -10.99
C MET A 411 36.57 36.02 -11.39
N ARG A 412 37.64 36.22 -10.61
CA ARG A 412 38.94 35.56 -10.84
C ARG A 412 38.84 34.05 -10.73
N VAL A 413 38.10 33.54 -9.73
CA VAL A 413 37.83 32.11 -9.56
C VAL A 413 37.04 31.56 -10.76
N LEU A 414 36.00 32.26 -11.22
CA LEU A 414 35.21 31.85 -12.38
C LEU A 414 36.04 31.83 -13.68
N GLU A 415 36.96 32.78 -13.85
CA GLU A 415 37.91 32.80 -14.97
C GLU A 415 38.86 31.59 -14.89
N ALA A 416 39.44 31.33 -13.73
CA ALA A 416 40.32 30.19 -13.48
C ALA A 416 39.64 28.85 -13.83
N LEU A 417 38.34 28.74 -13.55
CA LEU A 417 37.53 27.56 -13.80
C LEU A 417 36.97 27.44 -15.23
N ASN A 418 37.30 28.38 -16.10
CA ASN A 418 36.73 28.45 -17.45
C ASN A 418 35.19 28.51 -17.45
N ARG A 419 34.61 29.18 -16.44
CA ARG A 419 33.16 29.37 -16.25
C ARG A 419 32.63 30.68 -16.82
N LEU A 420 33.49 31.52 -17.38
CA LEU A 420 33.09 32.77 -18.02
C LEU A 420 33.05 32.62 -19.55
N GLN A 421 32.02 33.21 -20.17
CA GLN A 421 31.90 33.32 -21.61
C GLN A 421 31.28 34.65 -22.02
N VAL A 422 31.81 35.24 -23.08
CA VAL A 422 31.32 36.49 -23.64
C VAL A 422 30.09 36.21 -24.49
N LYS A 423 29.02 36.99 -24.29
CA LYS A 423 27.84 37.02 -25.18
C LYS A 423 27.48 38.48 -25.43
N GLY A 424 27.69 38.95 -26.65
CA GLY A 424 27.57 40.37 -26.97
C GLY A 424 28.63 41.21 -26.25
N GLN A 425 28.21 42.17 -25.44
CA GLN A 425 29.09 43.06 -24.65
C GLN A 425 29.18 42.67 -23.16
N LEU A 426 28.54 41.57 -22.75
CA LEU A 426 28.47 41.16 -21.35
C LEU A 426 29.16 39.82 -21.09
N LEU A 427 29.76 39.69 -19.91
CA LEU A 427 30.27 38.43 -19.38
C LEU A 427 29.11 37.61 -18.79
N ASN A 428 29.05 36.34 -19.18
CA ASN A 428 28.04 35.39 -18.71
C ASN A 428 28.70 34.18 -18.04
N TYR A 429 27.95 33.54 -17.15
CA TYR A 429 28.34 32.34 -16.45
C TYR A 429 27.96 31.08 -17.26
N ARG A 430 28.88 30.13 -17.38
CA ARG A 430 28.63 28.79 -17.92
C ARG A 430 28.12 27.87 -16.82
N LEU A 431 26.82 27.57 -16.87
CA LEU A 431 26.17 26.59 -16.00
C LEU A 431 26.11 25.24 -16.73
N PHE A 432 26.89 24.25 -16.26
CA PHE A 432 26.85 22.90 -16.84
C PHE A 432 25.62 22.14 -16.33
N LEU A 433 25.17 21.17 -17.12
CA LEU A 433 24.06 20.29 -16.74
C LEU A 433 24.46 19.44 -15.53
N ASP A 434 25.69 18.91 -15.55
CA ASP A 434 26.25 18.07 -14.50
C ASP A 434 26.40 18.78 -13.15
N ASP A 435 26.40 20.13 -13.13
CA ASP A 435 26.45 20.90 -11.88
C ASP A 435 25.17 20.74 -11.04
N TYR A 436 24.05 20.51 -11.73
CA TYR A 436 22.74 20.30 -11.12
C TYR A 436 21.80 19.60 -12.13
N PRO A 437 21.96 18.27 -12.33
CA PRO A 437 21.28 17.51 -13.39
C PRO A 437 19.80 17.25 -13.12
N VAL A 438 19.31 17.63 -11.94
CA VAL A 438 17.92 17.41 -11.53
C VAL A 438 17.13 18.70 -11.38
N SER A 439 15.81 18.60 -11.51
CA SER A 439 14.84 19.66 -11.23
C SER A 439 13.89 19.20 -10.14
N ALA A 440 13.48 20.12 -9.26
CA ALA A 440 12.44 19.82 -8.29
C ALA A 440 11.13 19.47 -9.01
N LEU A 441 10.47 18.40 -8.56
CA LEU A 441 9.17 17.97 -9.03
C LEU A 441 8.14 19.04 -8.66
N THR A 442 7.36 19.48 -9.65
CA THR A 442 6.30 20.49 -9.47
C THR A 442 4.96 19.91 -9.93
N SER A 443 3.88 20.65 -9.64
CA SER A 443 2.55 20.37 -10.17
C SER A 443 2.39 21.09 -11.53
N PRO A 444 1.77 20.47 -12.56
CA PRO A 444 1.06 19.20 -12.57
C PRO A 444 1.93 17.96 -12.84
N TRP A 445 1.41 16.76 -12.52
CA TRP A 445 2.07 15.47 -12.75
C TRP A 445 1.60 14.84 -14.07
N GLN A 446 2.31 15.12 -15.16
CA GLN A 446 1.91 14.68 -16.51
C GLN A 446 2.38 13.26 -16.88
N ASP A 447 3.36 12.73 -16.16
CA ASP A 447 4.00 11.45 -16.42
C ASP A 447 3.28 10.27 -15.74
N THR A 448 2.27 10.52 -14.92
CA THR A 448 1.52 9.50 -14.16
C THR A 448 0.45 8.80 -15.00
N VAL A 449 0.73 8.46 -16.27
CA VAL A 449 -0.27 7.83 -17.17
C VAL A 449 -0.80 6.53 -16.55
N GLY A 450 -2.10 6.22 -16.73
CA GLY A 450 -2.83 5.19 -15.96
C GLY A 450 -2.10 3.87 -15.69
N ALA A 451 -2.45 3.20 -14.58
CA ALA A 451 -1.70 2.03 -14.08
C ALA A 451 -1.44 0.95 -15.14
N ASP A 452 -0.17 0.55 -15.28
CA ASP A 452 0.25 -0.59 -16.10
C ASP A 452 -0.22 -1.92 -15.47
N ASP A 453 -0.61 -2.89 -16.31
CA ASP A 453 -1.06 -4.24 -15.91
C ASP A 453 -2.14 -4.24 -14.81
N LYS A 454 -3.23 -3.49 -15.04
CA LYS A 454 -4.37 -3.40 -14.10
C LYS A 454 -4.90 -4.77 -13.72
N ARG A 455 -4.83 -5.09 -12.43
CA ARG A 455 -5.44 -6.31 -11.84
C ARG A 455 -6.85 -6.03 -11.30
N TYR A 456 -7.25 -4.75 -11.29
CA TYR A 456 -8.52 -4.24 -10.79
C TYR A 456 -9.02 -3.10 -11.69
N VAL A 457 -10.34 -2.94 -11.83
CA VAL A 457 -10.97 -2.02 -12.80
C VAL A 457 -10.51 -0.57 -12.61
N VAL A 458 -10.54 -0.12 -11.36
CA VAL A 458 -10.11 1.21 -10.93
C VAL A 458 -8.89 1.03 -10.05
N GLN A 459 -7.73 0.93 -10.69
CA GLN A 459 -6.45 0.86 -10.01
C GLN A 459 -5.70 2.17 -10.21
N THR A 460 -5.41 2.83 -9.09
CA THR A 460 -4.57 4.02 -9.04
C THR A 460 -3.13 3.66 -9.42
N ASN A 461 -2.47 4.54 -10.17
CA ASN A 461 -1.08 4.35 -10.56
C ASN A 461 -0.19 4.41 -9.30
N THR A 462 0.70 3.43 -9.16
CA THR A 462 1.65 3.33 -8.03
C THR A 462 2.53 4.58 -7.91
N LEU A 463 2.87 5.24 -9.03
CA LEU A 463 3.71 6.44 -9.05
C LEU A 463 3.07 7.63 -8.32
N VAL A 464 1.75 7.77 -8.44
CA VAL A 464 0.97 8.84 -7.78
C VAL A 464 1.08 8.69 -6.27
N VAL A 465 0.75 7.49 -5.76
CA VAL A 465 0.83 7.17 -4.33
C VAL A 465 2.26 7.23 -3.81
N GLN A 466 3.22 6.74 -4.60
CA GLN A 466 4.65 6.80 -4.27
C GLN A 466 5.10 8.22 -4.03
N ARG A 467 4.72 9.17 -4.88
CA ARG A 467 5.07 10.59 -4.70
C ARG A 467 4.49 11.14 -3.40
N CYS A 468 3.21 10.89 -3.13
CA CYS A 468 2.57 11.32 -1.89
C CYS A 468 3.33 10.82 -0.65
N PHE A 469 3.69 9.53 -0.63
CA PHE A 469 4.42 8.93 0.49
C PHE A 469 5.85 9.43 0.60
N LEU A 470 6.61 9.48 -0.50
CA LEU A 470 8.00 9.95 -0.46
C LEU A 470 8.12 11.42 -0.06
N MET A 471 7.13 12.26 -0.43
CA MET A 471 7.08 13.67 -0.01
C MET A 471 6.79 13.84 1.48
N THR A 472 6.00 12.97 2.10
CA THR A 472 5.39 13.24 3.43
C THR A 472 5.72 12.23 4.52
N THR A 473 6.49 11.17 4.22
CA THR A 473 6.80 10.06 5.14
C THR A 473 8.26 9.61 5.08
N ASP A 474 8.74 9.04 6.19
CA ASP A 474 10.00 8.30 6.31
C ASP A 474 9.77 6.80 6.26
N PRO A 475 10.79 6.01 5.91
CA PRO A 475 10.76 4.57 6.18
C PRO A 475 10.43 4.31 7.65
N GLY A 476 9.50 3.41 7.91
CA GLY A 476 8.96 3.13 9.26
C GLY A 476 7.78 3.99 9.70
N ASP A 477 7.46 5.11 9.03
CA ASP A 477 6.26 5.89 9.34
C ASP A 477 4.98 5.08 9.04
N LEU A 478 3.90 5.38 9.77
CA LEU A 478 2.59 4.74 9.60
C LEU A 478 1.75 5.48 8.57
N VAL A 479 1.26 4.74 7.57
CA VAL A 479 0.29 5.22 6.58
C VAL A 479 -1.04 4.50 6.71
N LEU A 480 -2.13 5.19 6.38
CA LEU A 480 -3.49 4.66 6.41
C LEU A 480 -4.20 4.89 5.07
N ASP A 481 -4.84 3.85 4.56
CA ASP A 481 -5.75 3.91 3.43
C ASP A 481 -7.17 3.47 3.89
N PRO A 482 -8.12 4.40 4.06
CA PRO A 482 -9.48 4.09 4.51
C PRO A 482 -10.35 3.36 3.49
N THR A 483 -9.84 3.16 2.27
CA THR A 483 -10.63 2.69 1.11
C THR A 483 -10.05 1.50 0.39
N CYS A 484 -8.78 1.15 0.62
CA CYS A 484 -8.02 0.00 0.11
C CYS A 484 -8.12 -0.27 -1.41
N GLY A 485 -9.30 -0.69 -1.88
CA GLY A 485 -9.59 -1.08 -3.24
C GLY A 485 -8.64 -2.21 -3.67
N SER A 486 -7.84 -1.95 -4.70
CA SER A 486 -6.83 -2.90 -5.20
C SER A 486 -5.57 -3.06 -4.32
N GLY A 487 -5.52 -2.38 -3.17
CA GLY A 487 -4.37 -2.41 -2.25
C GLY A 487 -3.14 -1.66 -2.78
N THR A 488 -3.30 -0.66 -3.66
CA THR A 488 -2.17 0.10 -4.22
C THR A 488 -1.40 0.83 -3.14
N ALA A 489 -2.08 1.46 -2.17
CA ALA A 489 -1.41 2.16 -1.07
C ALA A 489 -0.58 1.22 -0.20
N ALA A 490 -1.17 0.11 0.24
CA ALA A 490 -0.46 -0.93 0.99
C ALA A 490 0.75 -1.49 0.21
N TYR A 491 0.59 -1.76 -1.09
CA TYR A 491 1.67 -2.24 -1.95
C TYR A 491 2.84 -1.25 -2.03
N VAL A 492 2.55 0.04 -2.23
CA VAL A 492 3.57 1.09 -2.32
C VAL A 492 4.21 1.35 -0.95
N ALA A 493 3.42 1.39 0.12
CA ALA A 493 3.92 1.53 1.48
C ALA A 493 4.90 0.40 1.83
N GLU A 494 4.52 -0.85 1.53
CA GLU A 494 5.38 -2.02 1.71
C GLU A 494 6.66 -1.87 0.88
N GLN A 495 6.56 -1.52 -0.42
CA GLN A 495 7.72 -1.30 -1.31
C GLN A 495 8.74 -0.37 -0.67
N TRP A 496 8.26 0.73 -0.10
CA TRP A 496 9.09 1.76 0.48
C TRP A 496 9.37 1.57 1.99
N GLY A 497 8.99 0.43 2.58
CA GLY A 497 9.29 0.10 3.97
C GLY A 497 8.56 0.97 5.00
N ARG A 498 7.32 1.39 4.69
CA ARG A 498 6.42 2.06 5.62
C ARG A 498 5.49 1.04 6.28
N ARG A 499 5.05 1.33 7.49
CA ARG A 499 3.97 0.58 8.14
C ARG A 499 2.65 0.99 7.50
N TRP A 500 1.75 0.05 7.25
CA TRP A 500 0.47 0.36 6.63
C TRP A 500 -0.72 -0.29 7.34
N ILE A 501 -1.84 0.44 7.31
CA ILE A 501 -3.19 -0.04 7.63
C ILE A 501 -4.06 0.25 6.41
N THR A 502 -4.80 -0.74 5.94
CA THR A 502 -5.74 -0.58 4.83
C THR A 502 -7.12 -1.12 5.23
N ILE A 503 -8.18 -0.41 4.88
CA ILE A 503 -9.55 -0.72 5.32
C ILE A 503 -10.45 -0.80 4.09
N ASP A 504 -11.32 -1.80 4.05
CA ASP A 504 -12.38 -1.90 3.05
C ASP A 504 -13.62 -2.58 3.64
N THR A 505 -14.80 -2.23 3.14
CA THR A 505 -16.04 -2.95 3.45
C THR A 505 -16.17 -4.21 2.60
N SER A 506 -15.52 -4.24 1.43
CA SER A 506 -15.56 -5.34 0.48
C SER A 506 -14.52 -6.41 0.78
N ARG A 507 -14.98 -7.62 1.10
CA ARG A 507 -14.13 -8.81 1.23
C ARG A 507 -13.36 -9.12 -0.06
N VAL A 508 -13.97 -8.85 -1.22
CA VAL A 508 -13.37 -9.09 -2.54
C VAL A 508 -12.14 -8.19 -2.75
N ALA A 509 -12.26 -6.91 -2.41
CA ALA A 509 -11.17 -5.95 -2.52
C ALA A 509 -9.98 -6.36 -1.62
N LEU A 510 -10.26 -6.72 -0.37
CA LEU A 510 -9.24 -7.21 0.56
C LEU A 510 -8.59 -8.52 0.09
N ALA A 511 -9.36 -9.47 -0.42
CA ALA A 511 -8.81 -10.74 -0.92
C ALA A 511 -7.85 -10.51 -2.12
N LEU A 512 -8.21 -9.61 -3.04
CA LEU A 512 -7.36 -9.22 -4.17
C LEU A 512 -6.09 -8.48 -3.73
N ALA A 513 -6.24 -7.52 -2.81
CA ALA A 513 -5.12 -6.79 -2.22
C ALA A 513 -4.15 -7.75 -1.49
N ARG A 514 -4.69 -8.70 -0.72
CA ARG A 514 -3.95 -9.76 -0.02
C ARG A 514 -3.14 -10.60 -1.01
N ALA A 515 -3.78 -11.13 -2.05
CA ALA A 515 -3.10 -11.93 -3.07
C ALA A 515 -2.00 -11.13 -3.79
N ARG A 516 -2.25 -9.85 -4.09
CA ARG A 516 -1.28 -8.94 -4.72
C ARG A 516 -0.04 -8.74 -3.85
N ILE A 517 -0.21 -8.47 -2.55
CA ILE A 517 0.90 -8.22 -1.61
C ILE A 517 1.69 -9.50 -1.35
N MET A 518 1.02 -10.64 -1.17
CA MET A 518 1.68 -11.94 -0.96
C MET A 518 2.49 -12.39 -2.19
N GLY A 519 1.97 -12.14 -3.40
CA GLY A 519 2.61 -12.50 -4.66
C GLY A 519 3.68 -11.50 -5.14
N ALA A 520 3.83 -10.37 -4.45
CA ALA A 520 4.75 -9.30 -4.87
C ALA A 520 6.20 -9.61 -4.49
N ARG A 521 7.11 -9.25 -5.40
CA ARG A 521 8.54 -9.15 -5.13
C ARG A 521 8.88 -7.69 -4.89
N TYR A 522 9.63 -7.43 -3.83
CA TYR A 522 10.14 -6.09 -3.54
C TYR A 522 11.67 -6.04 -3.62
N PRO A 523 12.25 -4.90 -4.03
CA PRO A 523 13.67 -4.67 -3.88
C PRO A 523 14.05 -4.52 -2.39
N PHE A 524 15.20 -5.05 -1.99
CA PHE A 524 15.76 -4.77 -0.68
C PHE A 524 16.67 -3.54 -0.78
N TYR A 525 16.34 -2.47 -0.07
CA TYR A 525 17.16 -1.27 0.00
C TYR A 525 18.10 -1.31 1.20
N LEU A 526 19.33 -0.84 1.01
CA LEU A 526 20.34 -0.74 2.06
C LEU A 526 19.88 0.22 3.16
N LEU A 527 19.80 -0.28 4.39
CA LEU A 527 19.47 0.52 5.57
C LEU A 527 20.67 1.41 5.92
N ALA A 528 20.40 2.69 6.23
CA ALA A 528 21.46 3.59 6.70
C ALA A 528 22.09 3.07 8.01
N ASP A 529 21.28 2.48 8.89
CA ASP A 529 21.70 1.81 10.13
C ASP A 529 22.07 0.33 9.92
N SER A 530 22.94 0.05 8.94
CA SER A 530 23.50 -1.28 8.72
C SER A 530 24.98 -1.20 8.37
N HIS A 531 25.76 -2.25 8.64
CA HIS A 531 27.19 -2.24 8.34
C HIS A 531 27.46 -2.02 6.84
N GLU A 532 26.68 -2.69 5.98
CA GLU A 532 26.75 -2.52 4.53
C GLU A 532 26.33 -1.11 4.10
N GLY A 533 25.31 -0.53 4.74
CA GLY A 533 24.89 0.85 4.51
C GLY A 533 25.94 1.87 4.91
N GLN A 534 26.57 1.73 6.08
CA GLN A 534 27.67 2.59 6.53
C GLN A 534 28.89 2.52 5.59
N LEU A 535 29.22 1.32 5.08
CA LEU A 535 30.27 1.16 4.08
C LEU A 535 29.90 1.85 2.76
N LYS A 536 28.65 1.72 2.31
CA LYS A 536 28.19 2.36 1.07
C LYS A 536 28.16 3.88 1.20
N GLU A 537 27.70 4.40 2.33
CA GLU A 537 27.75 5.82 2.68
C GLU A 537 29.18 6.36 2.67
N ALA A 538 30.13 5.61 3.21
CA ALA A 538 31.55 5.96 3.20
C ALA A 538 32.14 5.95 1.77
N GLU A 539 31.74 4.99 0.93
CA GLU A 539 32.12 4.93 -0.48
C GLU A 539 31.63 6.17 -1.25
N ILE A 540 30.36 6.55 -1.06
CA ILE A 540 29.72 7.70 -1.73
C ILE A 540 30.35 9.01 -1.27
N THR A 541 30.61 9.15 0.03
CA THR A 541 31.20 10.38 0.61
C THR A 541 32.72 10.42 0.50
N HIS A 542 33.36 9.36 -0.02
CA HIS A 542 34.81 9.16 -0.02
C HIS A 542 35.45 9.39 1.37
N SER A 543 34.73 9.00 2.44
CA SER A 543 35.15 9.17 3.83
C SER A 543 35.46 7.81 4.48
N ALA A 544 36.02 7.84 5.69
CA ALA A 544 36.24 6.60 6.44
C ALA A 544 34.89 6.01 6.91
N PRO A 545 34.70 4.69 6.85
CA PRO A 545 33.49 4.05 7.39
C PRO A 545 33.20 4.43 8.83
N SER A 546 31.93 4.69 9.13
CA SER A 546 31.47 4.90 10.51
C SER A 546 31.77 3.68 11.36
N ILE A 547 32.12 3.91 12.63
CA ILE A 547 32.38 2.86 13.63
C ILE A 547 31.18 2.75 14.60
N GLN A 548 30.11 3.51 14.36
CA GLN A 548 28.93 3.46 15.22
C GLN A 548 28.26 2.08 15.15
N PRO A 549 27.84 1.51 16.29
CA PRO A 549 27.16 0.22 16.31
C PRO A 549 25.83 0.34 15.54
N THR A 550 25.53 -0.67 14.73
CA THR A 550 24.32 -0.71 13.90
C THR A 550 23.26 -1.63 14.50
N TYR A 551 21.99 -1.22 14.45
CA TYR A 551 20.88 -1.99 15.00
C TYR A 551 19.89 -2.50 13.94
N GLY A 552 20.09 -2.13 12.67
CA GLY A 552 19.18 -2.52 11.58
C GLY A 552 17.83 -1.81 11.65
N ASN A 553 17.76 -0.62 12.27
CA ASN A 553 16.49 0.08 12.42
C ASN A 553 16.15 0.89 11.16
N ILE A 554 15.02 0.53 10.52
CA ILE A 554 14.49 1.21 9.34
C ILE A 554 14.14 2.68 9.57
N ALA A 555 13.86 3.11 10.81
CA ALA A 555 13.54 4.50 11.12
C ALA A 555 14.68 5.48 10.79
N HIS A 556 15.93 5.02 10.70
CA HIS A 556 17.07 5.83 10.26
C HIS A 556 17.10 6.05 8.73
N GLY A 557 16.20 5.41 7.99
CA GLY A 557 16.08 5.53 6.55
C GLY A 557 17.00 4.60 5.76
N PHE A 558 17.09 4.87 4.46
CA PHE A 558 17.94 4.13 3.53
C PHE A 558 19.17 4.94 3.13
N VAL A 559 20.12 4.28 2.49
CA VAL A 559 21.21 4.95 1.76
C VAL A 559 20.65 5.38 0.40
N TYR A 560 20.65 6.69 0.14
CA TYR A 560 20.09 7.28 -1.08
C TYR A 560 21.17 7.79 -2.03
N GLU A 561 20.87 7.77 -3.33
CA GLU A 561 21.66 8.47 -4.33
C GLU A 561 21.65 9.99 -4.05
N ARG A 562 22.80 10.64 -4.25
CA ARG A 562 23.00 12.07 -4.00
C ARG A 562 23.44 12.76 -5.27
N VAL A 563 22.84 13.91 -5.54
CA VAL A 563 23.17 14.73 -6.69
C VAL A 563 23.84 16.01 -6.21
N PRO A 564 24.99 16.41 -6.79
CA PRO A 564 25.62 17.66 -6.42
C PRO A 564 24.76 18.85 -6.84
N HIS A 565 24.76 19.88 -5.99
CA HIS A 565 24.14 21.17 -6.24
C HIS A 565 25.24 22.25 -6.25
N ILE A 566 25.95 22.34 -7.37
CA ILE A 566 27.06 23.29 -7.52
C ILE A 566 26.49 24.66 -7.89
N THR A 567 26.56 25.60 -6.97
CA THR A 567 26.11 26.98 -7.17
C THR A 567 27.29 27.92 -7.43
N LEU A 568 27.03 29.06 -8.07
CA LEU A 568 28.05 30.10 -8.25
C LEU A 568 28.63 30.57 -6.89
N LYS A 569 27.81 30.54 -5.84
CA LYS A 569 28.22 30.89 -4.48
C LYS A 569 29.18 29.85 -3.88
N SER A 570 28.91 28.55 -4.06
CA SER A 570 29.80 27.49 -3.53
C SER A 570 31.16 27.51 -4.22
N ILE A 571 31.18 27.79 -5.52
CA ILE A 571 32.40 27.95 -6.29
C ILE A 571 33.21 29.17 -5.82
N ALA A 572 32.57 30.35 -5.73
CA ALA A 572 33.26 31.60 -5.44
C ALA A 572 33.88 31.66 -4.02
N ASN A 573 33.35 30.88 -3.08
CA ASN A 573 33.81 30.86 -1.69
C ASN A 573 34.85 29.75 -1.39
N ASN A 574 35.21 28.91 -2.36
CA ASN A 574 36.15 27.81 -2.12
C ASN A 574 37.62 28.27 -2.21
N THR A 575 38.25 28.45 -1.05
CA THR A 575 39.65 28.90 -0.93
C THR A 575 40.67 27.86 -1.40
N GLU A 576 40.32 26.57 -1.51
CA GLU A 576 41.25 25.54 -2.03
C GLU A 576 41.52 25.71 -3.51
N ILE A 577 40.60 26.34 -4.25
CA ILE A 577 40.78 26.57 -5.69
C ILE A 577 42.00 27.44 -5.92
N ASP A 578 42.22 28.48 -5.10
CA ASP A 578 43.40 29.34 -5.19
C ASP A 578 44.69 28.58 -4.89
N VAL A 579 44.68 27.69 -3.88
CA VAL A 579 45.85 26.87 -3.51
C VAL A 579 46.22 25.89 -4.64
N ILE A 580 45.23 25.19 -5.19
CA ILE A 580 45.42 24.27 -6.32
C ILE A 580 45.90 25.06 -7.54
N TRP A 581 45.30 26.22 -7.80
CA TRP A 581 45.70 27.08 -8.90
C TRP A 581 47.17 27.51 -8.79
N ASP A 582 47.58 28.00 -7.63
CA ASP A 582 48.96 28.44 -7.37
C ASP A 582 49.96 27.29 -7.49
N LYS A 583 49.63 26.11 -6.95
CA LYS A 583 50.42 24.88 -7.11
C LYS A 583 50.70 24.57 -8.59
N PHE A 584 49.68 24.53 -9.43
CA PHE A 584 49.87 24.24 -10.87
C PHE A 584 50.48 25.42 -11.63
N GLN A 585 50.30 26.66 -11.18
CA GLN A 585 50.93 27.82 -11.80
C GLN A 585 52.46 27.79 -11.72
N THR A 586 53.04 27.25 -10.64
CA THR A 586 54.49 27.05 -10.54
C THR A 586 55.05 26.12 -11.61
N VAL A 587 54.24 25.17 -12.10
CA VAL A 587 54.63 24.19 -13.13
C VAL A 587 54.30 24.68 -14.54
N LEU A 588 53.15 25.34 -14.73
CA LEU A 588 52.67 25.80 -16.03
C LEU A 588 53.46 26.99 -16.57
N LYS A 589 53.92 27.92 -15.71
CA LYS A 589 54.69 29.11 -16.14
C LYS A 589 56.01 28.73 -16.85
N PRO A 590 56.89 27.88 -16.29
CA PRO A 590 58.12 27.47 -16.97
C PRO A 590 57.86 26.74 -18.29
N LEU A 591 56.84 25.87 -18.33
CA LEU A 591 56.47 25.14 -19.55
C LEU A 591 55.99 26.09 -20.66
N ARG A 592 55.22 27.12 -20.30
CA ARG A 592 54.78 28.17 -21.22
C ARG A 592 55.96 28.99 -21.74
N GLU A 593 56.86 29.42 -20.86
CA GLU A 593 58.04 30.21 -21.26
C GLU A 593 58.97 29.42 -22.19
N ALA A 594 59.16 28.13 -21.89
CA ALA A 594 59.90 27.21 -22.76
C ALA A 594 59.23 27.08 -24.14
N LEU A 595 57.91 26.86 -24.17
CA LEU A 595 57.15 26.76 -25.42
C LEU A 595 57.22 28.06 -26.25
N ASN A 596 57.05 29.21 -25.60
CA ASN A 596 57.15 30.53 -26.22
C ASN A 596 58.55 30.79 -26.79
N LYS A 597 59.60 30.42 -26.06
CA LYS A 597 61.00 30.53 -26.52
C LYS A 597 61.27 29.65 -27.74
N THR A 598 60.74 28.43 -27.76
CA THR A 598 60.90 27.51 -28.90
C THR A 598 60.17 27.98 -30.15
N LEU A 599 58.98 28.60 -30.00
CA LEU A 599 58.15 29.05 -31.11
C LEU A 599 58.41 30.52 -31.53
N GLY A 600 59.22 31.26 -30.77
CA GLY A 600 59.44 32.69 -30.98
C GLY A 600 58.17 33.53 -30.82
N LYS A 601 57.25 33.08 -29.97
CA LYS A 601 55.95 33.71 -29.69
C LYS A 601 55.91 34.22 -28.25
N GLN A 602 54.94 35.09 -27.94
CA GLN A 602 54.66 35.55 -26.59
C GLN A 602 53.20 35.24 -26.22
N TRP A 603 52.81 33.98 -26.30
CA TRP A 603 51.43 33.59 -25.99
C TRP A 603 51.13 33.65 -24.50
N GLN A 604 49.96 34.19 -24.19
CA GLN A 604 49.33 34.07 -22.88
C GLN A 604 48.62 32.73 -22.73
N GLU A 605 48.25 32.36 -21.50
CA GLU A 605 47.66 31.03 -21.22
C GLU A 605 46.37 30.75 -22.00
N TRP A 606 45.59 31.77 -22.34
CA TRP A 606 44.36 31.63 -23.13
C TRP A 606 44.60 31.63 -24.64
N GLU A 607 45.81 31.96 -25.11
CA GLU A 607 46.18 32.04 -26.54
C GLU A 607 46.83 30.74 -27.06
N ILE A 608 47.23 29.84 -26.17
CA ILE A 608 47.82 28.55 -26.54
C ILE A 608 46.70 27.63 -27.03
N SER A 609 46.68 27.36 -28.34
CA SER A 609 45.76 26.41 -29.00
C SER A 609 45.86 25.02 -28.36
N ARG A 610 44.76 24.25 -28.37
CA ARG A 610 44.76 22.86 -27.89
C ARG A 610 45.36 21.86 -28.88
N ASP A 611 45.33 22.17 -30.16
CA ASP A 611 46.04 21.40 -31.19
C ASP A 611 47.40 22.01 -31.47
N ALA A 612 48.42 21.16 -31.50
CA ALA A 612 49.74 21.56 -31.99
C ALA A 612 49.68 21.69 -33.51
N ASP A 613 50.22 22.78 -34.05
CA ASP A 613 50.33 22.93 -35.52
C ASP A 613 51.19 21.79 -36.08
N ALA A 614 50.76 21.20 -37.20
CA ALA A 614 51.49 20.15 -37.89
C ALA A 614 52.94 20.57 -38.24
N LYS A 615 53.19 21.88 -38.37
CA LYS A 615 54.50 22.48 -38.69
C LYS A 615 55.42 22.66 -37.48
N TRP A 616 54.99 22.39 -36.25
CA TRP A 616 55.83 22.55 -35.06
C TRP A 616 56.89 21.46 -34.96
N SER A 617 58.04 21.80 -34.37
CA SER A 617 59.10 20.83 -34.08
C SER A 617 58.64 19.82 -33.01
N GLU A 618 59.21 18.61 -33.03
CA GLU A 618 58.87 17.57 -32.04
C GLU A 618 59.12 18.01 -30.60
N ALA A 619 60.14 18.86 -30.37
CA ALA A 619 60.39 19.48 -29.08
C ALA A 619 59.25 20.43 -28.64
N ALA A 620 58.72 21.25 -29.56
CA ALA A 620 57.60 22.13 -29.28
C ALA A 620 56.30 21.35 -29.04
N LYS A 621 56.05 20.28 -29.81
CA LYS A 621 54.89 19.39 -29.61
C LYS A 621 54.93 18.72 -28.23
N LYS A 622 56.10 18.24 -27.79
CA LYS A 622 56.26 17.63 -26.46
C LYS A 622 56.03 18.63 -25.33
N LEU A 623 56.54 19.85 -25.44
CA LEU A 623 56.31 20.92 -24.46
C LEU A 623 54.83 21.33 -24.40
N HIS A 624 54.18 21.44 -25.55
CA HIS A 624 52.76 21.74 -25.67
C HIS A 624 51.88 20.64 -25.06
N ALA A 625 52.15 19.37 -25.37
CA ALA A 625 51.44 18.23 -24.78
C ALA A 625 51.62 18.18 -23.26
N GLY A 626 52.85 18.40 -22.77
CA GLY A 626 53.14 18.46 -21.33
C GLY A 626 52.40 19.60 -20.63
N TRP A 627 52.33 20.77 -21.26
CA TRP A 627 51.58 21.91 -20.72
C TRP A 627 50.07 21.62 -20.65
N TRP A 628 49.49 21.04 -21.71
CA TRP A 628 48.07 20.67 -21.72
C TRP A 628 47.75 19.55 -20.74
N GLN A 629 48.62 18.56 -20.58
CA GLN A 629 48.46 17.51 -19.58
C GLN A 629 48.37 18.10 -18.17
N GLN A 630 49.26 19.05 -17.83
CA GLN A 630 49.22 19.73 -16.53
C GLN A 630 47.99 20.63 -16.38
N ARG A 631 47.56 21.30 -17.45
CA ARG A 631 46.33 22.11 -17.44
C ARG A 631 45.07 21.27 -17.24
N ILE A 632 44.98 20.10 -17.87
CA ILE A 632 43.87 19.15 -17.70
C ILE A 632 43.91 18.57 -16.28
N ALA A 633 45.09 18.21 -15.77
CA ALA A 633 45.25 17.74 -14.39
C ALA A 633 44.80 18.81 -13.37
N ARG A 634 45.17 20.08 -13.59
CA ARG A 634 44.69 21.22 -12.80
C ARG A 634 43.17 21.29 -12.79
N GLN A 635 42.53 21.28 -13.97
CA GLN A 635 41.08 21.34 -14.06
C GLN A 635 40.41 20.16 -13.36
N LYS A 636 40.98 18.95 -13.49
CA LYS A 636 40.46 17.74 -12.85
C LYS A 636 40.57 17.80 -11.32
N GLU A 637 41.68 18.30 -10.78
CA GLU A 637 41.88 18.46 -9.32
C GLU A 637 40.93 19.53 -8.75
N ILE A 638 40.71 20.62 -9.50
CA ILE A 638 39.77 21.67 -9.09
C ILE A 638 38.31 21.18 -9.17
N ASP A 639 37.91 20.53 -10.27
CA ASP A 639 36.57 19.96 -10.43
C ASP A 639 36.28 18.95 -9.30
N ALA A 640 37.29 18.15 -8.89
CA ALA A 640 37.18 17.24 -7.76
C ALA A 640 37.01 17.97 -6.41
N SER A 641 37.75 19.06 -6.16
CA SER A 641 37.55 19.88 -4.95
C SER A 641 36.16 20.53 -4.91
N ILE A 642 35.66 21.01 -6.06
CA ILE A 642 34.29 21.56 -6.15
C ILE A 642 33.26 20.49 -5.86
N ALA A 643 33.38 19.30 -6.47
CA ALA A 643 32.46 18.19 -6.24
C ALA A 643 32.47 17.74 -4.76
N ALA A 644 33.64 17.70 -4.12
CA ALA A 644 33.78 17.30 -2.73
C ALA A 644 33.15 18.30 -1.73
N LYS A 645 33.14 19.60 -2.07
CA LYS A 645 32.56 20.67 -1.23
C LYS A 645 31.17 21.11 -1.68
N ALA A 646 30.63 20.52 -2.73
CA ALA A 646 29.28 20.82 -3.19
C ALA A 646 28.27 20.38 -2.14
N GLU A 647 27.26 21.22 -1.91
CA GLU A 647 26.04 20.74 -1.27
C GLU A 647 25.42 19.66 -2.17
N PHE A 648 24.66 18.74 -1.59
CA PHE A 648 24.03 17.66 -2.32
C PHE A 648 22.56 17.54 -1.95
N GLU A 649 21.77 17.13 -2.93
CA GLU A 649 20.36 16.82 -2.78
C GLU A 649 20.17 15.30 -2.74
N TYR A 650 19.28 14.83 -1.88
CA TYR A 650 18.95 13.41 -1.75
C TYR A 650 17.85 13.02 -2.74
N LEU A 651 18.06 11.93 -3.47
CA LEU A 651 17.05 11.31 -4.32
C LEU A 651 16.30 10.23 -3.53
N TYR A 652 15.23 10.62 -2.85
CA TYR A 652 14.45 9.72 -1.99
C TYR A 652 13.74 8.58 -2.73
N ASP A 653 13.57 8.73 -4.05
CA ASP A 653 13.05 7.73 -4.97
C ASP A 653 14.14 6.81 -5.55
N LYS A 654 15.43 7.06 -5.25
CA LYS A 654 16.57 6.24 -5.69
C LYS A 654 17.45 5.78 -4.51
N PRO A 655 16.93 4.92 -3.61
CA PRO A 655 17.76 4.21 -2.65
C PRO A 655 18.63 3.14 -3.32
N TYR A 656 19.79 2.85 -2.74
CA TYR A 656 20.65 1.77 -3.23
C TYR A 656 20.07 0.40 -2.88
N GLU A 657 19.94 -0.44 -3.90
CA GLU A 657 19.45 -1.80 -3.77
C GLU A 657 20.57 -2.78 -3.42
N ASP A 658 20.31 -3.65 -2.45
CA ASP A 658 21.11 -4.86 -2.23
C ASP A 658 20.59 -5.98 -3.12
N ARG A 659 21.29 -6.22 -4.23
CA ARG A 659 20.96 -7.27 -5.20
C ARG A 659 21.19 -8.69 -4.66
N LYS A 660 21.86 -8.84 -3.51
CA LYS A 660 22.07 -10.14 -2.87
C LYS A 660 20.85 -10.61 -2.08
N LYS A 661 19.86 -9.74 -1.84
CA LYS A 661 18.68 -10.07 -1.03
C LYS A 661 17.41 -9.98 -1.86
N VAL A 662 16.54 -10.98 -1.71
CA VAL A 662 15.18 -10.94 -2.27
C VAL A 662 14.21 -10.62 -1.15
N ARG A 663 13.49 -9.50 -1.28
CA ARG A 663 12.53 -9.05 -0.27
C ARG A 663 11.12 -9.52 -0.62
N VAL A 664 10.46 -10.11 0.36
CA VAL A 664 9.03 -10.48 0.33
C VAL A 664 8.25 -9.55 1.25
N ALA A 665 6.93 -9.52 1.14
CA ALA A 665 6.11 -8.75 2.06
C ALA A 665 6.36 -9.17 3.52
N GLY A 666 6.43 -8.18 4.41
CA GLY A 666 6.47 -8.38 5.84
C GLY A 666 5.22 -9.07 6.39
N PRO A 667 5.23 -9.47 7.68
CA PRO A 667 4.07 -10.08 8.30
C PRO A 667 2.91 -9.08 8.40
N PHE A 668 1.70 -9.55 8.06
CA PHE A 668 0.49 -8.75 8.18
C PHE A 668 -0.69 -9.58 8.69
N THR A 669 -1.71 -8.89 9.17
CA THR A 669 -2.91 -9.46 9.77
C THR A 669 -4.14 -9.09 8.97
N VAL A 670 -5.12 -10.00 8.92
CA VAL A 670 -6.47 -9.70 8.45
C VAL A 670 -7.37 -9.62 9.67
N GLU A 671 -8.02 -8.48 9.85
CA GLU A 671 -8.81 -8.15 11.03
C GLU A 671 -10.24 -7.79 10.64
N SER A 672 -11.18 -7.85 11.59
CA SER A 672 -12.57 -7.43 11.38
C SER A 672 -13.21 -6.92 12.66
N LEU A 673 -14.30 -6.15 12.51
CA LEU A 673 -15.15 -5.68 13.62
C LEU A 673 -15.92 -6.82 14.30
N SER A 674 -16.14 -7.94 13.60
CA SER A 674 -16.88 -9.09 14.15
C SER A 674 -15.92 -10.17 14.71
N PRO A 675 -16.18 -10.69 15.92
CA PRO A 675 -15.41 -11.80 16.49
C PRO A 675 -15.63 -13.10 15.69
N HIS A 676 -14.68 -14.03 15.77
CA HIS A 676 -14.73 -15.34 15.11
C HIS A 676 -15.00 -16.51 16.09
N ARG A 677 -15.54 -16.22 17.29
CA ARG A 677 -15.54 -17.15 18.43
C ARG A 677 -16.29 -18.45 18.14
N VAL A 678 -15.74 -19.56 18.64
CA VAL A 678 -16.46 -20.79 19.00
C VAL A 678 -16.54 -20.83 20.53
N LEU A 679 -17.74 -20.90 21.11
CA LEU A 679 -17.91 -21.14 22.54
C LEU A 679 -17.57 -22.61 22.85
N GLY A 680 -16.79 -22.86 23.90
CA GLY A 680 -16.48 -24.20 24.38
C GLY A 680 -17.72 -24.85 24.99
N VAL A 681 -18.07 -26.03 24.47
CA VAL A 681 -19.18 -26.86 24.96
C VAL A 681 -18.59 -28.13 25.57
N ASP A 682 -19.11 -28.57 26.72
CA ASP A 682 -18.66 -29.79 27.38
C ASP A 682 -19.15 -31.08 26.69
N GLU A 683 -18.81 -32.25 27.26
CA GLU A 683 -19.17 -33.56 26.70
C GLU A 683 -20.69 -33.84 26.64
N GLU A 684 -21.50 -33.02 27.33
CA GLU A 684 -22.96 -33.12 27.42
C GLU A 684 -23.68 -32.01 26.63
N ASP A 685 -22.96 -31.26 25.77
CA ASP A 685 -23.49 -30.12 25.00
C ASP A 685 -23.95 -28.93 25.88
N ASN A 686 -23.45 -28.79 27.11
CA ASN A 686 -23.67 -27.62 27.97
C ASN A 686 -22.55 -26.58 27.83
N LEU A 687 -22.91 -25.29 27.88
CA LEU A 687 -21.97 -24.17 27.85
C LEU A 687 -21.08 -24.17 29.10
N ILE A 688 -19.75 -24.13 28.91
CA ILE A 688 -18.79 -24.07 30.02
C ILE A 688 -18.72 -22.63 30.60
N ASP A 689 -19.02 -21.61 29.80
CA ASP A 689 -19.10 -20.21 30.21
C ASP A 689 -20.56 -19.74 30.29
N HIS A 690 -21.12 -19.68 31.50
CA HIS A 690 -22.33 -18.90 31.75
C HIS A 690 -21.97 -17.41 31.82
N VAL A 691 -21.95 -16.72 30.69
CA VAL A 691 -22.13 -15.27 30.71
C VAL A 691 -23.62 -15.01 30.59
N ALA A 692 -24.22 -14.52 31.66
CA ALA A 692 -25.58 -14.00 31.62
C ALA A 692 -25.62 -12.86 30.60
N GLU A 693 -26.25 -13.08 29.45
CA GLU A 693 -26.51 -12.04 28.48
C GLU A 693 -27.55 -11.08 29.05
N THR A 694 -27.14 -9.84 29.30
CA THR A 694 -28.07 -8.73 29.30
C THR A 694 -28.58 -8.58 27.87
N GLN A 695 -29.84 -8.93 27.63
CA GLN A 695 -30.64 -8.36 26.55
C GLN A 695 -30.61 -6.83 26.71
N ALA A 696 -29.60 -6.19 26.15
CA ALA A 696 -29.59 -4.75 26.01
C ALA A 696 -30.65 -4.39 24.96
N GLU A 697 -31.40 -3.33 25.20
CA GLU A 697 -32.44 -2.75 24.32
C GLU A 697 -31.89 -2.23 22.96
N TYR A 698 -30.86 -2.85 22.41
CA TYR A 698 -30.22 -2.52 21.13
C TYR A 698 -30.91 -3.16 19.91
N GLY A 699 -31.93 -4.00 20.11
CA GLY A 699 -32.44 -4.89 19.05
C GLY A 699 -33.52 -4.33 18.13
N GLN A 700 -34.31 -3.32 18.54
CA GLN A 700 -35.53 -2.99 17.79
C GLN A 700 -35.27 -2.28 16.45
N ASP A 701 -34.25 -1.41 16.35
CA ASP A 701 -34.01 -0.62 15.14
C ASP A 701 -33.27 -1.43 14.06
N PHE A 702 -32.21 -2.16 14.45
CA PHE A 702 -31.46 -3.02 13.54
C PHE A 702 -32.31 -4.19 13.01
N ALA A 703 -33.03 -4.91 13.88
CA ALA A 703 -33.89 -6.00 13.43
C ALA A 703 -34.99 -5.51 12.49
N SER A 704 -35.57 -4.33 12.75
CA SER A 704 -36.56 -3.70 11.86
C SER A 704 -35.97 -3.34 10.50
N LEU A 705 -34.74 -2.79 10.47
CA LEU A 705 -34.02 -2.48 9.24
C LEU A 705 -33.73 -3.74 8.42
N ILE A 706 -33.30 -4.82 9.08
CA ILE A 706 -33.08 -6.12 8.45
C ILE A 706 -34.38 -6.67 7.86
N LEU A 707 -35.48 -6.65 8.61
CA LEU A 707 -36.79 -7.12 8.15
C LEU A 707 -37.32 -6.30 6.96
N ALA A 708 -37.12 -4.99 6.96
CA ALA A 708 -37.49 -4.12 5.83
C ALA A 708 -36.70 -4.46 4.56
N ASN A 709 -35.40 -4.72 4.70
CA ASN A 709 -34.55 -5.15 3.58
C ASN A 709 -34.90 -6.57 3.12
N LEU A 710 -35.18 -7.50 4.06
CA LEU A 710 -35.56 -8.89 3.76
C LEU A 710 -36.89 -8.96 2.99
N ARG A 711 -37.86 -8.11 3.34
CA ARG A 711 -39.14 -7.97 2.62
C ARG A 711 -38.95 -7.56 1.15
N THR A 712 -37.95 -6.72 0.89
CA THR A 712 -37.69 -6.18 -0.46
C THR A 712 -36.79 -7.10 -1.29
N ALA A 713 -35.77 -7.67 -0.67
CA ALA A 713 -34.74 -8.47 -1.34
C ALA A 713 -35.13 -9.95 -1.46
N GLY A 714 -35.84 -10.52 -0.49
CA GLY A 714 -36.00 -11.97 -0.35
C GLY A 714 -34.68 -12.67 0.02
N VAL A 715 -34.69 -14.00 0.11
CA VAL A 715 -33.48 -14.80 0.34
C VAL A 715 -33.08 -15.50 -0.95
N GLN A 716 -31.86 -15.24 -1.43
CA GLN A 716 -31.33 -15.77 -2.69
C GLN A 716 -30.40 -16.97 -2.46
N GLN A 717 -30.37 -17.87 -3.44
CA GLN A 717 -29.47 -19.03 -3.47
C GLN A 717 -28.46 -18.90 -4.62
N ALA A 718 -27.43 -19.76 -4.62
CA ALA A 718 -26.32 -19.76 -5.59
C ALA A 718 -26.75 -19.85 -7.07
N HIS A 719 -28.01 -20.22 -7.36
CA HIS A 719 -28.62 -20.12 -8.68
C HIS A 719 -29.86 -19.23 -8.64
N LYS A 720 -29.91 -18.22 -9.51
CA LYS A 720 -30.98 -17.20 -9.64
C LYS A 720 -32.40 -17.77 -9.84
N ALA A 721 -32.53 -19.06 -10.17
CA ALA A 721 -33.82 -19.74 -10.36
C ALA A 721 -34.55 -20.06 -9.04
N ASP A 722 -33.83 -20.19 -7.92
CA ASP A 722 -34.37 -20.66 -6.63
C ASP A 722 -34.32 -19.56 -5.56
N LYS A 723 -35.11 -18.50 -5.74
CA LYS A 723 -35.23 -17.38 -4.78
C LYS A 723 -36.44 -17.58 -3.88
N ILE A 724 -36.25 -17.47 -2.55
CA ILE A 724 -37.36 -17.41 -1.59
C ILE A 724 -37.89 -15.98 -1.57
N GLU A 725 -39.06 -15.77 -2.19
CA GLU A 725 -39.82 -14.52 -2.09
C GLU A 725 -40.93 -14.65 -1.06
N PHE A 726 -40.89 -13.79 -0.05
CA PHE A 726 -41.93 -13.75 0.98
C PHE A 726 -43.18 -13.04 0.45
N THR A 727 -44.33 -13.71 0.53
CA THR A 727 -45.63 -13.12 0.22
C THR A 727 -46.12 -12.21 1.36
N ALA A 728 -45.74 -12.52 2.60
CA ALA A 728 -45.96 -11.68 3.78
C ALA A 728 -44.78 -11.81 4.74
N LEU A 729 -44.45 -10.71 5.43
CA LEU A 729 -43.41 -10.64 6.47
C LEU A 729 -43.95 -9.80 7.61
N GLU A 730 -44.29 -10.42 8.73
CA GLU A 730 -44.93 -9.76 9.89
C GLU A 730 -44.09 -9.97 11.15
N PRO A 731 -43.89 -8.94 12.00
CA PRO A 731 -43.22 -9.09 13.28
C PRO A 731 -43.92 -10.14 14.15
N TRP A 732 -43.14 -11.00 14.81
CA TRP A 732 -43.63 -12.05 15.69
C TRP A 732 -43.16 -11.77 17.12
N PRO A 733 -44.02 -11.90 18.14
CA PRO A 733 -43.66 -11.68 19.54
C PRO A 733 -42.93 -12.90 20.11
N GLY A 734 -41.78 -13.25 19.52
CA GLY A 734 -40.89 -14.31 19.96
C GLY A 734 -39.71 -13.79 20.78
N ASP A 735 -39.09 -14.66 21.57
CA ASP A 735 -37.91 -14.32 22.36
C ASP A 735 -36.66 -14.25 21.46
N LEU A 736 -36.51 -15.21 20.53
CA LEU A 736 -35.46 -15.24 19.51
C LEU A 736 -36.02 -15.05 18.09
N ILE A 737 -37.27 -15.42 17.83
CA ILE A 737 -37.91 -15.24 16.52
C ILE A 737 -38.50 -13.84 16.40
N CYS A 738 -37.93 -13.03 15.51
CA CYS A 738 -38.33 -11.63 15.32
C CYS A 738 -39.53 -11.46 14.37
N ALA A 739 -39.75 -12.39 13.44
CA ALA A 739 -40.81 -12.29 12.43
C ALA A 739 -41.29 -13.64 11.88
N GLU A 740 -42.55 -13.67 11.42
CA GLU A 740 -43.13 -14.70 10.57
C GLU A 740 -43.02 -14.28 9.10
N GLY A 741 -42.33 -15.09 8.30
CA GLY A 741 -42.31 -14.99 6.83
C GLY A 741 -43.18 -16.08 6.20
N ARG A 742 -44.12 -15.70 5.33
CA ARG A 742 -44.87 -16.66 4.50
C ARG A 742 -44.28 -16.67 3.10
N TYR A 743 -44.00 -17.85 2.57
CA TYR A 743 -43.49 -18.01 1.21
C TYR A 743 -44.16 -19.19 0.50
N LEU A 744 -44.10 -19.19 -0.83
CA LEU A 744 -44.80 -20.16 -1.67
C LEU A 744 -43.78 -21.14 -2.24
N GLU A 745 -43.97 -22.42 -1.98
CA GLU A 745 -43.07 -23.51 -2.40
C GLU A 745 -43.91 -24.61 -3.05
N ASN A 746 -43.68 -24.89 -4.34
CA ASN A 746 -44.42 -25.90 -5.12
C ASN A 746 -45.96 -25.80 -5.04
N GLY A 747 -46.50 -24.59 -4.90
CA GLY A 747 -47.96 -24.36 -4.79
C GLY A 747 -48.52 -24.44 -3.37
N GLN A 748 -47.71 -24.75 -2.35
CA GLN A 748 -48.10 -24.75 -0.93
C GLN A 748 -47.52 -23.53 -0.20
N ILE A 749 -48.30 -22.95 0.70
CA ILE A 749 -47.87 -21.84 1.56
C ILE A 749 -47.17 -22.44 2.78
N LYS A 750 -45.90 -22.10 2.98
CA LYS A 750 -45.13 -22.47 4.18
C LYS A 750 -44.87 -21.26 5.07
N ARG A 751 -44.74 -21.51 6.37
CA ARG A 751 -44.42 -20.52 7.41
C ARG A 751 -42.95 -20.65 7.83
N ALA A 752 -42.19 -19.58 7.66
CA ALA A 752 -40.81 -19.46 8.12
C ALA A 752 -40.74 -18.58 9.38
N GLY A 753 -40.10 -19.08 10.44
CA GLY A 753 -39.65 -18.24 11.54
C GLY A 753 -38.35 -17.54 11.16
N ILE A 754 -38.18 -16.27 11.50
CA ILE A 754 -36.98 -15.49 11.17
C ILE A 754 -36.25 -15.10 12.44
N LEU A 755 -34.99 -15.53 12.53
CA LEU A 755 -34.05 -15.12 13.56
C LEU A 755 -33.12 -14.05 12.97
N VAL A 756 -33.01 -12.91 13.62
CA VAL A 756 -32.03 -11.87 13.28
C VAL A 756 -30.89 -11.91 14.30
N GLY A 757 -29.71 -12.30 13.85
CA GLY A 757 -28.50 -12.32 14.67
C GLY A 757 -28.02 -10.91 15.07
N PRO A 758 -27.09 -10.83 16.03
CA PRO A 758 -26.55 -9.55 16.51
C PRO A 758 -25.80 -8.79 15.39
N GLU A 759 -25.86 -7.45 15.42
CA GLU A 759 -25.18 -6.58 14.45
C GLU A 759 -23.65 -6.77 14.49
N PHE A 760 -23.08 -6.87 15.70
CA PHE A 760 -21.64 -7.07 15.92
C PHE A 760 -21.40 -8.36 16.73
N GLY A 761 -21.71 -9.50 16.12
CA GLY A 761 -21.51 -10.80 16.75
C GLY A 761 -21.65 -11.97 15.78
N THR A 762 -21.55 -13.18 16.32
CA THR A 762 -21.76 -14.43 15.61
C THR A 762 -22.99 -15.11 16.19
N VAL A 763 -23.86 -15.65 15.32
CA VAL A 763 -24.93 -16.54 15.79
C VAL A 763 -24.31 -17.87 16.21
N THR A 764 -24.65 -18.33 17.41
CA THR A 764 -24.11 -19.55 18.01
C THR A 764 -25.03 -20.75 17.78
N ARG A 765 -24.51 -21.97 18.00
CA ARG A 765 -25.34 -23.18 17.92
C ARG A 765 -26.47 -23.16 18.95
N ALA A 766 -26.24 -22.61 20.14
CA ALA A 766 -27.26 -22.50 21.19
C ALA A 766 -28.42 -21.63 20.71
N ASP A 767 -28.13 -20.45 20.15
CA ASP A 767 -29.14 -19.54 19.60
C ASP A 767 -29.97 -20.22 18.51
N LEU A 768 -29.33 -21.00 17.62
CA LEU A 768 -30.04 -21.76 16.60
C LEU A 768 -30.89 -22.90 17.16
N VAL A 769 -30.42 -23.59 18.20
CA VAL A 769 -31.17 -24.66 18.86
C VAL A 769 -32.39 -24.10 19.56
N ASP A 770 -32.24 -23.02 20.31
CA ASP A 770 -33.33 -22.40 21.06
C ASP A 770 -34.34 -21.72 20.11
N ALA A 771 -33.87 -21.02 19.08
CA ALA A 771 -34.74 -20.49 18.03
C ALA A 771 -35.45 -21.62 17.25
N ALA A 772 -34.81 -22.78 17.04
CA ALA A 772 -35.44 -23.92 16.38
C ALA A 772 -36.46 -24.64 17.28
N ARG A 773 -36.25 -24.68 18.60
CA ARG A 773 -37.26 -25.13 19.58
C ARG A 773 -38.46 -24.21 19.58
N GLU A 774 -38.22 -22.90 19.69
CA GLU A 774 -39.27 -21.87 19.62
C GLU A 774 -40.03 -21.97 18.30
N ALA A 775 -39.32 -22.20 17.18
CA ALA A 775 -39.95 -22.38 15.87
C ALA A 775 -40.82 -23.64 15.81
N GLY A 776 -40.36 -24.72 16.45
CA GLY A 776 -41.06 -25.98 16.57
C GLY A 776 -42.35 -25.87 17.37
N ASP A 777 -42.31 -25.13 18.49
CA ASP A 777 -43.44 -24.88 19.38
C ASP A 777 -44.49 -23.97 18.74
N ALA A 778 -44.05 -22.94 18.00
CA ALA A 778 -44.92 -22.03 17.25
C ALA A 778 -45.41 -22.60 15.90
N ASN A 779 -45.08 -23.87 15.61
CA ASN A 779 -45.53 -24.64 14.43
C ASN A 779 -45.15 -23.95 13.10
N PHE A 780 -43.92 -23.44 13.01
CA PHE A 780 -43.30 -23.05 11.74
C PHE A 780 -42.80 -24.28 10.97
N ASP A 781 -42.66 -24.15 9.65
CA ASP A 781 -42.18 -25.24 8.78
C ASP A 781 -40.65 -25.19 8.61
N VAL A 782 -40.06 -23.99 8.72
CA VAL A 782 -38.63 -23.73 8.54
C VAL A 782 -38.18 -22.57 9.44
N LEU A 783 -36.92 -22.57 9.86
CA LEU A 783 -36.27 -21.45 10.53
C LEU A 783 -35.28 -20.81 9.55
N ILE A 784 -35.36 -19.51 9.33
CA ILE A 784 -34.37 -18.73 8.57
C ILE A 784 -33.59 -17.87 9.55
N ALA A 785 -32.35 -18.26 9.82
CA ALA A 785 -31.42 -17.46 10.61
C ALA A 785 -30.69 -16.50 9.67
N CYS A 786 -30.74 -15.20 9.96
CA CYS A 786 -30.00 -14.18 9.22
C CYS A 786 -28.89 -13.64 10.12
N ALA A 787 -27.63 -13.68 9.66
CA ALA A 787 -26.50 -13.15 10.41
C ALA A 787 -25.35 -12.74 9.48
N PHE A 788 -24.49 -11.81 9.93
CA PHE A 788 -23.25 -11.49 9.22
C PHE A 788 -22.23 -12.63 9.30
N ASN A 789 -22.13 -13.29 10.45
CA ASN A 789 -21.26 -14.44 10.69
C ASN A 789 -21.92 -15.49 11.61
N TYR A 790 -21.47 -16.73 11.48
CA TYR A 790 -21.88 -17.89 12.29
C TYR A 790 -20.64 -18.48 12.95
N ASP A 791 -20.77 -19.03 14.15
CA ASP A 791 -19.69 -19.82 14.73
C ASP A 791 -19.54 -21.18 14.01
N ALA A 792 -18.41 -21.87 14.21
CA ALA A 792 -18.14 -23.13 13.52
C ALA A 792 -19.20 -24.23 13.84
N PRO A 793 -19.61 -24.44 15.11
CA PRO A 793 -20.67 -25.41 15.42
C PRO A 793 -22.06 -25.06 14.87
N ALA A 794 -22.44 -23.77 14.80
CA ALA A 794 -23.68 -23.29 14.18
C ALA A 794 -23.65 -23.52 12.68
N THR A 795 -22.46 -23.43 12.07
CA THR A 795 -22.27 -23.71 10.66
C THR A 795 -22.58 -25.18 10.34
N GLU A 796 -22.34 -26.13 11.24
CA GLU A 796 -22.67 -27.55 11.05
C GLU A 796 -24.15 -27.89 11.36
N PHE A 797 -24.88 -26.98 12.02
CA PHE A 797 -26.26 -27.22 12.43
C PHE A 797 -27.25 -26.93 11.29
N SER A 798 -27.97 -27.95 10.82
CA SER A 798 -28.88 -27.86 9.66
C SER A 798 -30.33 -28.24 9.97
N LYS A 799 -30.57 -29.01 11.04
CA LYS A 799 -31.90 -29.52 11.36
C LYS A 799 -32.06 -29.82 12.86
N LEU A 800 -33.24 -29.51 13.40
CA LEU A 800 -33.67 -29.92 14.72
C LEU A 800 -35.06 -30.54 14.65
N GLY A 801 -35.15 -31.85 14.87
CA GLY A 801 -36.43 -32.58 14.79
C GLY A 801 -37.09 -32.44 13.42
N ARG A 802 -38.24 -31.75 13.36
CA ARG A 802 -38.98 -31.47 12.11
C ARG A 802 -38.61 -30.14 11.43
N ILE A 803 -37.92 -29.24 12.14
CA ILE A 803 -37.58 -27.90 11.67
C ILE A 803 -36.23 -27.93 10.96
N ASN A 804 -36.21 -27.51 9.70
CA ASN A 804 -34.97 -27.28 8.96
C ASN A 804 -34.48 -25.85 9.23
N VAL A 805 -33.18 -25.66 9.41
CA VAL A 805 -32.56 -24.35 9.69
C VAL A 805 -31.80 -23.88 8.46
N LEU A 806 -32.29 -22.82 7.84
CA LEU A 806 -31.67 -22.13 6.71
C LEU A 806 -30.85 -20.96 7.24
N LYS A 807 -29.55 -20.96 6.96
CA LYS A 807 -28.63 -19.89 7.35
C LYS A 807 -28.45 -18.95 6.18
N ALA A 808 -28.98 -17.74 6.30
CA ALA A 808 -28.81 -16.66 5.35
C ALA A 808 -27.69 -15.73 5.85
N ARG A 809 -26.64 -15.57 5.05
CA ARG A 809 -25.58 -14.62 5.36
C ARG A 809 -25.96 -13.23 4.89
N MET A 810 -25.85 -12.26 5.78
CA MET A 810 -26.05 -10.85 5.50
C MET A 810 -24.81 -10.24 4.83
N ASN A 811 -25.03 -9.42 3.81
CA ASN A 811 -23.97 -8.65 3.17
C ASN A 811 -23.59 -7.43 4.03
N ALA A 812 -22.29 -7.15 4.19
CA ALA A 812 -21.75 -6.01 4.95
C ALA A 812 -22.28 -4.64 4.46
N ASP A 813 -22.76 -4.55 3.21
CA ASP A 813 -23.48 -3.40 2.67
C ASP A 813 -24.69 -2.97 3.54
N LEU A 814 -25.24 -3.87 4.34
CA LEU A 814 -26.35 -3.55 5.26
C LEU A 814 -25.96 -2.53 6.33
N HIS A 815 -24.68 -2.42 6.70
CA HIS A 815 -24.21 -1.33 7.57
C HIS A 815 -24.22 0.05 6.88
N MET A 816 -24.33 0.09 5.55
CA MET A 816 -24.41 1.32 4.74
C MET A 816 -25.79 1.52 4.10
N ALA A 817 -26.81 0.75 4.53
CA ALA A 817 -28.12 0.71 3.86
C ALA A 817 -28.87 2.05 3.87
N GLU A 818 -28.62 2.92 4.87
CA GLU A 818 -29.28 4.22 4.96
C GLU A 818 -28.79 5.24 3.91
N ASP A 819 -27.53 5.11 3.47
CA ASP A 819 -26.83 6.05 2.60
C ASP A 819 -26.95 5.72 1.10
N LEU A 820 -27.31 4.48 0.75
CA LEU A 820 -27.32 4.00 -0.64
C LEU A 820 -28.74 3.99 -1.25
N LYS A 821 -28.85 4.37 -2.53
CA LYS A 821 -30.13 4.61 -3.25
C LYS A 821 -30.92 3.36 -3.60
N ASN A 822 -30.27 2.21 -3.61
CA ASN A 822 -30.86 0.94 -4.01
C ASN A 822 -30.15 -0.22 -3.30
N THR A 823 -30.63 -0.62 -2.12
CA THR A 823 -30.60 -2.02 -1.67
C THR A 823 -31.68 -2.84 -2.42
N GLY A 824 -31.83 -2.62 -3.74
CA GLY A 824 -32.82 -3.30 -4.57
C GLY A 824 -32.27 -4.57 -5.22
N LYS A 825 -32.95 -5.71 -4.98
CA LYS A 825 -32.85 -7.03 -5.67
C LYS A 825 -31.45 -7.67 -5.84
N GLY A 826 -30.38 -7.12 -5.28
CA GLY A 826 -29.06 -7.76 -5.24
C GLY A 826 -28.91 -8.69 -4.03
N ASN A 827 -27.92 -9.59 -4.10
CA ASN A 827 -27.53 -10.61 -3.11
C ASN A 827 -27.23 -10.04 -1.70
N LEU A 828 -28.25 -9.53 -1.01
CA LEU A 828 -28.15 -9.03 0.38
C LEU A 828 -28.23 -10.15 1.40
N PHE A 829 -28.97 -11.21 1.06
CA PHE A 829 -29.16 -12.41 1.88
C PHE A 829 -28.87 -13.62 1.01
N VAL A 830 -27.73 -14.29 1.24
CA VAL A 830 -27.29 -15.45 0.47
C VAL A 830 -27.25 -16.69 1.36
N ILE A 831 -27.88 -17.78 0.93
CA ILE A 831 -27.76 -19.09 1.59
C ILE A 831 -26.47 -19.77 1.09
N PHE A 832 -25.63 -20.19 2.02
CA PHE A 832 -24.31 -20.74 1.73
C PHE A 832 -24.23 -22.21 2.17
N GLY A 833 -23.47 -23.06 1.43
CA GLY A 833 -23.16 -24.43 1.82
C GLY A 833 -21.68 -24.64 2.17
N GLU A 834 -21.36 -25.73 2.86
CA GLU A 834 -20.04 -25.95 3.44
C GLU A 834 -18.95 -26.27 2.39
N PRO A 835 -17.66 -26.03 2.68
CA PRO A 835 -16.61 -26.57 1.82
C PRO A 835 -16.60 -28.10 1.94
N ASP A 836 -16.64 -28.78 0.80
CA ASP A 836 -16.56 -30.23 0.73
C ASP A 836 -15.10 -30.67 0.74
N VAL A 837 -14.69 -31.22 1.89
CA VAL A 837 -13.30 -31.55 2.19
C VAL A 837 -13.20 -33.01 2.61
N ASP A 838 -12.28 -33.73 1.99
CA ASP A 838 -11.91 -35.09 2.37
C ASP A 838 -10.54 -35.11 3.06
N VAL A 839 -10.33 -36.07 3.94
CA VAL A 839 -9.07 -36.26 4.68
C VAL A 839 -8.49 -37.60 4.28
N LEU A 840 -7.28 -37.57 3.73
CA LEU A 840 -6.59 -38.71 3.13
C LEU A 840 -5.36 -39.12 3.96
N ASP A 841 -5.00 -40.40 3.89
CA ASP A 841 -3.67 -40.89 4.31
C ASP A 841 -2.59 -40.54 3.26
N THR A 842 -1.31 -40.78 3.58
CA THR A 842 -0.18 -40.55 2.64
C THR A 842 -0.23 -41.43 1.38
N GLN A 843 -1.16 -42.39 1.31
CA GLN A 843 -1.41 -43.29 0.17
C GLN A 843 -2.69 -42.92 -0.59
N GLY A 844 -3.33 -41.79 -0.26
CA GLY A 844 -4.51 -41.26 -0.94
C GLY A 844 -5.83 -41.93 -0.57
N ARG A 845 -5.89 -42.69 0.53
CA ARG A 845 -7.13 -43.33 1.01
C ARG A 845 -7.85 -42.42 1.99
N SER A 846 -9.15 -42.22 1.80
CA SER A 846 -9.98 -41.45 2.73
C SER A 846 -10.01 -42.12 4.11
N ILE A 847 -9.63 -41.35 5.13
CA ILE A 847 -9.64 -41.72 6.54
C ILE A 847 -10.77 -41.01 7.30
N ARG A 848 -11.58 -40.20 6.60
CA ARG A 848 -12.77 -39.55 7.13
C ARG A 848 -13.93 -40.56 7.16
N LYS A 849 -14.51 -40.80 8.33
CA LYS A 849 -15.75 -41.57 8.48
C LYS A 849 -16.80 -40.75 9.23
N TYR A 850 -17.99 -40.66 8.67
CA TYR A 850 -19.12 -39.98 9.30
C TYR A 850 -19.91 -40.97 10.17
N ASP A 851 -20.01 -40.71 11.48
CA ASP A 851 -20.70 -41.59 12.45
C ASP A 851 -22.16 -41.16 12.71
N GLY A 852 -22.77 -40.39 11.79
CA GLY A 852 -24.15 -39.90 11.93
C GLY A 852 -24.33 -38.69 12.86
N LYS A 853 -23.30 -38.32 13.64
CA LYS A 853 -23.28 -37.12 14.50
C LYS A 853 -22.04 -36.23 14.34
N ARG A 854 -20.88 -36.80 13.97
CA ARG A 854 -19.57 -36.11 13.90
C ARG A 854 -18.68 -36.79 12.86
N ASP A 855 -17.72 -36.04 12.31
CA ASP A 855 -16.63 -36.59 11.51
C ASP A 855 -15.57 -37.24 12.43
N VAL A 856 -15.27 -38.53 12.18
CA VAL A 856 -14.26 -39.29 12.91
C VAL A 856 -13.04 -39.51 12.01
N ILE A 857 -11.91 -38.91 12.37
CA ILE A 857 -10.62 -39.04 11.67
C ILE A 857 -9.67 -39.85 12.56
N LYS A 858 -9.27 -41.04 12.10
CA LYS A 858 -8.25 -41.86 12.77
C LYS A 858 -6.90 -41.64 12.10
N VAL A 859 -5.92 -41.17 12.87
CA VAL A 859 -4.58 -40.86 12.36
C VAL A 859 -3.88 -42.14 11.87
N PRO A 860 -3.29 -42.16 10.66
CA PRO A 860 -2.57 -43.33 10.17
C PRO A 860 -1.26 -43.55 10.94
N ALA A 861 -0.67 -44.75 10.81
CA ALA A 861 0.49 -45.19 11.60
C ALA A 861 1.78 -44.38 11.32
N ASP A 862 1.82 -43.63 10.22
CA ASP A 862 2.90 -42.73 9.82
C ASP A 862 2.79 -41.32 10.44
N GLY A 863 1.67 -40.99 11.09
CA GLY A 863 1.45 -39.74 11.82
C GLY A 863 1.24 -38.50 10.94
N GLN A 864 1.04 -38.67 9.63
CA GLN A 864 0.84 -37.57 8.68
C GLN A 864 -0.56 -37.60 8.04
N LEU A 865 -1.10 -36.43 7.73
CA LEU A 865 -2.43 -36.21 7.20
C LEU A 865 -2.38 -35.39 5.92
N VAL A 866 -3.28 -35.69 4.99
CA VAL A 866 -3.46 -34.95 3.74
C VAL A 866 -4.93 -34.52 3.65
N VAL A 867 -5.18 -33.32 3.15
CA VAL A 867 -6.53 -32.75 3.01
C VAL A 867 -6.79 -32.50 1.54
N LYS A 868 -7.90 -33.00 0.99
CA LYS A 868 -8.31 -32.75 -0.38
C LYS A 868 -9.61 -31.95 -0.41
N ILE A 869 -9.66 -30.92 -1.23
CA ILE A 869 -10.88 -30.17 -1.48
C ILE A 869 -11.56 -30.71 -2.73
N ASN A 870 -12.80 -31.13 -2.58
CA ASN A 870 -13.63 -31.60 -3.70
C ASN A 870 -14.47 -30.47 -4.29
N GLY A 871 -14.84 -29.47 -3.48
CA GLY A 871 -15.82 -28.49 -3.89
C GLY A 871 -16.33 -27.57 -2.79
N VAL A 872 -17.40 -26.85 -3.11
CA VAL A 872 -18.26 -26.17 -2.14
C VAL A 872 -19.68 -26.69 -2.34
N ASP A 873 -20.31 -27.08 -1.24
CA ASP A 873 -21.67 -27.60 -1.23
C ASP A 873 -22.68 -26.50 -1.59
N VAL A 874 -23.66 -26.86 -2.42
CA VAL A 874 -24.79 -26.03 -2.83
C VAL A 874 -26.08 -26.74 -2.38
N PHE A 875 -26.89 -26.04 -1.58
CA PHE A 875 -28.17 -26.58 -1.10
C PHE A 875 -29.29 -26.31 -2.12
N HIS A 876 -29.97 -27.37 -2.59
CA HIS A 876 -31.14 -27.25 -3.47
C HIS A 876 -32.45 -27.39 -2.67
N PRO A 877 -33.30 -26.34 -2.60
CA PRO A 877 -34.52 -26.33 -1.80
C PRO A 877 -35.62 -27.19 -2.43
N SER A 878 -35.62 -27.32 -3.76
CA SER A 878 -36.60 -28.12 -4.50
C SER A 878 -36.49 -29.63 -4.20
N THR A 879 -35.30 -30.13 -3.86
CA THR A 879 -35.04 -31.54 -3.51
C THR A 879 -34.71 -31.75 -2.03
N GLY A 880 -34.33 -30.69 -1.31
CA GLY A 880 -33.81 -30.78 0.07
C GLY A 880 -32.43 -31.44 0.16
N GLU A 881 -31.74 -31.62 -0.98
CA GLU A 881 -30.43 -32.28 -1.05
C GLU A 881 -29.30 -31.25 -1.20
N VAL A 882 -28.18 -31.52 -0.53
CA VAL A 882 -26.92 -30.79 -0.67
C VAL A 882 -26.10 -31.44 -1.79
N ARG A 883 -25.61 -30.66 -2.77
CA ARG A 883 -24.73 -31.13 -3.85
C ARG A 883 -23.42 -30.36 -3.89
N SER A 884 -22.30 -31.06 -3.89
CA SER A 884 -20.94 -30.48 -4.02
C SER A 884 -20.68 -30.05 -5.47
N ASP A 885 -20.36 -28.77 -5.67
CA ASP A 885 -19.93 -28.22 -6.97
C ASP A 885 -18.41 -28.42 -7.12
N GLY A 886 -17.89 -28.64 -8.32
CA GLY A 886 -16.46 -29.00 -8.51
C GLY A 886 -15.45 -27.93 -8.08
N ALA A 887 -14.19 -28.34 -7.86
CA ALA A 887 -13.09 -27.47 -7.40
C ALA A 887 -12.75 -26.26 -8.32
N ASP A 888 -13.24 -26.24 -9.56
CA ASP A 888 -13.03 -25.14 -10.53
C ASP A 888 -13.61 -23.79 -10.06
N GLY A 889 -14.61 -23.80 -9.16
CA GLY A 889 -15.22 -22.61 -8.56
C GLY A 889 -14.38 -21.90 -7.49
N ILE A 890 -13.24 -22.49 -7.11
CA ILE A 890 -12.39 -22.04 -6.01
C ILE A 890 -11.25 -21.17 -6.54
N ALA A 891 -11.10 -19.96 -6.00
CA ALA A 891 -9.98 -19.09 -6.33
C ALA A 891 -8.71 -19.52 -5.58
N CYS A 892 -8.85 -19.66 -4.26
CA CYS A 892 -7.77 -20.10 -3.38
C CYS A 892 -8.32 -20.75 -2.12
N TRP A 893 -7.48 -21.53 -1.46
CA TRP A 893 -7.79 -22.13 -0.18
C TRP A 893 -6.56 -22.16 0.73
N PHE A 894 -6.81 -22.10 2.02
CA PHE A 894 -5.81 -22.05 3.07
C PHE A 894 -6.05 -23.16 4.08
N LEU A 895 -4.97 -23.66 4.66
CA LEU A 895 -5.00 -24.69 5.69
C LEU A 895 -4.21 -24.22 6.90
N ASP A 896 -4.86 -24.24 8.06
CA ASP A 896 -4.21 -24.16 9.36
C ASP A 896 -4.06 -25.59 9.91
N THR A 897 -2.83 -26.08 9.90
CA THR A 897 -2.51 -27.46 10.28
C THR A 897 -2.59 -27.72 11.78
N ASP A 898 -2.71 -26.67 12.61
CA ASP A 898 -2.79 -26.80 14.07
C ASP A 898 -3.58 -25.61 14.63
N TYR A 899 -4.88 -25.69 14.41
CA TYR A 899 -5.83 -24.61 14.66
C TYR A 899 -6.17 -24.54 16.15
N ASN A 900 -5.98 -23.36 16.74
CA ASN A 900 -6.13 -23.14 18.17
C ASN A 900 -7.53 -22.62 18.58
N GLU A 901 -8.52 -22.62 17.68
CA GLU A 901 -9.88 -22.10 17.91
C GLU A 901 -9.98 -20.57 18.05
N GLU A 902 -8.85 -19.86 18.03
CA GLU A 902 -8.80 -18.43 18.31
C GLU A 902 -8.54 -17.59 17.05
N SER A 903 -7.54 -17.98 16.25
CA SER A 903 -7.16 -17.24 15.05
C SER A 903 -6.65 -18.19 13.99
N PHE A 904 -7.00 -17.93 12.73
CA PHE A 904 -6.58 -18.77 11.62
C PHE A 904 -5.15 -18.43 11.20
N PHE A 905 -4.21 -19.35 11.42
CA PHE A 905 -2.85 -19.19 10.95
C PHE A 905 -2.72 -19.82 9.57
N VAL A 906 -2.45 -19.00 8.56
CA VAL A 906 -2.21 -19.49 7.19
C VAL A 906 -0.86 -20.21 7.16
N ARG A 907 -0.88 -21.53 7.28
CA ARG A 907 0.33 -22.38 7.25
C ARG A 907 0.57 -22.95 5.87
N HIS A 908 -0.47 -23.40 5.18
CA HIS A 908 -0.41 -23.73 3.76
C HIS A 908 -1.39 -22.85 2.98
N ALA A 909 -1.03 -22.53 1.74
CA ALA A 909 -1.82 -21.71 0.82
C ALA A 909 -1.80 -22.32 -0.58
N TYR A 910 -2.97 -22.44 -1.20
CA TYR A 910 -3.16 -23.08 -2.50
C TYR A 910 -4.06 -22.24 -3.40
N PHE A 911 -3.77 -22.22 -4.69
CA PHE A 911 -4.42 -21.36 -5.68
C PHE A 911 -4.86 -22.20 -6.88
N LEU A 912 -6.17 -22.42 -7.01
CA LEU A 912 -6.78 -23.27 -8.03
C LEU A 912 -7.26 -22.47 -9.26
N GLY A 913 -7.30 -21.14 -9.17
CA GLY A 913 -7.71 -20.26 -10.27
C GLY A 913 -6.73 -20.18 -11.44
N ALA A 914 -7.21 -19.80 -12.61
CA ALA A 914 -6.44 -19.72 -13.86
C ALA A 914 -5.27 -18.69 -13.87
N ASN A 915 -5.10 -17.88 -12.82
CA ASN A 915 -3.95 -16.99 -12.66
C ASN A 915 -3.08 -17.45 -11.47
N ASP A 916 -1.86 -17.92 -11.75
CA ASP A 916 -0.83 -18.21 -10.73
C ASP A 916 -0.34 -16.89 -10.09
N PRO A 917 -0.72 -16.56 -8.84
CA PRO A 917 -0.32 -15.30 -8.19
C PRO A 917 1.17 -15.27 -7.86
N TYR A 918 1.81 -16.44 -7.78
CA TYR A 918 3.24 -16.57 -7.51
C TYR A 918 4.08 -16.60 -8.77
N LYS A 919 3.50 -16.50 -9.98
CA LYS A 919 4.26 -16.58 -11.24
C LYS A 919 5.50 -15.67 -11.26
N ALA A 920 5.41 -14.47 -10.70
CA ALA A 920 6.52 -13.52 -10.58
C ALA A 920 7.61 -14.01 -9.61
N LEU A 921 7.20 -14.52 -8.44
CA LEU A 921 8.09 -15.10 -7.43
C LEU A 921 8.71 -16.42 -7.92
N LYS A 922 7.92 -17.31 -8.52
CA LYS A 922 8.36 -18.55 -9.19
C LYS A 922 9.43 -18.27 -10.23
N THR A 923 9.24 -17.27 -11.09
CA THR A 923 10.24 -16.92 -12.13
C THR A 923 11.57 -16.48 -11.52
N THR A 924 11.55 -15.81 -10.37
CA THR A 924 12.75 -15.33 -9.69
C THR A 924 13.44 -16.43 -8.88
N LEU A 925 12.66 -17.21 -8.12
CA LEU A 925 13.13 -18.25 -7.21
C LEU A 925 13.32 -19.62 -7.91
N LYS A 926 13.23 -19.64 -9.24
CA LYS A 926 13.43 -20.82 -10.11
C LYS A 926 14.76 -21.55 -9.87
N ALA A 927 15.78 -20.84 -9.38
CA ALA A 927 17.08 -21.41 -9.07
C ALA A 927 17.13 -22.15 -7.72
N GLU A 928 16.28 -21.75 -6.76
CA GLU A 928 16.32 -22.25 -5.38
C GLU A 928 15.26 -23.32 -5.10
N ILE A 929 14.05 -23.13 -5.63
CA ILE A 929 12.89 -23.98 -5.36
C ILE A 929 12.55 -24.77 -6.63
N ASP A 930 12.43 -26.09 -6.48
CA ASP A 930 12.09 -27.02 -7.56
C ASP A 930 10.80 -26.58 -8.28
N PRO A 931 10.77 -26.50 -9.62
CA PRO A 931 9.55 -26.24 -10.39
C PRO A 931 8.36 -27.10 -9.97
N ASP A 932 8.60 -28.34 -9.55
CA ASP A 932 7.57 -29.26 -9.04
C ASP A 932 7.05 -28.84 -7.67
N ALA A 933 7.91 -28.31 -6.78
CA ALA A 933 7.48 -27.78 -5.48
C ALA A 933 6.54 -26.58 -5.66
N TRP A 934 6.80 -25.72 -6.65
CA TRP A 934 5.86 -24.65 -7.03
C TRP A 934 4.55 -25.19 -7.62
N ALA A 935 4.58 -26.30 -8.34
CA ALA A 935 3.37 -26.91 -8.89
C ALA A 935 2.42 -27.41 -7.78
N THR A 936 2.95 -27.76 -6.60
CA THR A 936 2.13 -28.16 -5.45
C THR A 936 1.23 -27.05 -4.90
N LEU A 937 1.53 -25.77 -5.17
CA LEU A 937 0.69 -24.64 -4.76
C LEU A 937 -0.55 -24.47 -5.64
N ASN A 938 -0.56 -25.06 -6.83
CA ASN A 938 -1.74 -25.12 -7.71
C ASN A 938 -2.30 -26.54 -7.70
N ASN A 939 -2.80 -26.94 -6.52
CA ASN A 939 -3.33 -28.28 -6.29
C ASN A 939 -4.57 -28.21 -5.39
N ASP A 940 -5.51 -29.13 -5.62
CA ASP A 940 -6.72 -29.31 -4.81
C ASP A 940 -6.45 -30.11 -3.54
N THR A 941 -5.27 -30.74 -3.50
CA THR A 941 -4.80 -31.61 -2.44
C THR A 941 -3.64 -30.95 -1.67
N SER A 942 -3.75 -30.94 -0.34
CA SER A 942 -2.74 -30.39 0.54
C SER A 942 -1.47 -31.21 0.50
N ARG A 943 -0.40 -30.58 0.99
CA ARG A 943 0.84 -31.25 1.35
C ARG A 943 0.62 -32.03 2.66
N PRO A 944 1.30 -33.15 2.87
CA PRO A 944 1.23 -33.90 4.12
C PRO A 944 1.67 -33.03 5.31
N PHE A 945 0.94 -33.09 6.42
CA PHE A 945 1.30 -32.40 7.66
C PHE A 945 1.14 -33.32 8.87
N PRO A 946 1.94 -33.13 9.95
CA PRO A 946 1.87 -33.97 11.13
C PRO A 946 0.56 -33.77 11.90
N LYS A 947 0.20 -34.74 12.76
CA LYS A 947 -0.94 -34.61 13.69
C LYS A 947 -0.84 -33.27 14.46
N PRO A 948 -1.90 -32.43 14.47
CA PRO A 948 -1.92 -31.18 15.23
C PRO A 948 -1.74 -31.41 16.73
N SER A 949 -1.00 -30.51 17.38
CA SER A 949 -0.77 -30.54 18.82
C SER A 949 -2.03 -30.19 19.61
N THR A 950 -2.87 -29.32 19.04
CA THR A 950 -4.20 -28.93 19.53
C THR A 950 -5.28 -29.99 19.29
N GLY A 951 -4.98 -31.01 18.47
CA GLY A 951 -5.95 -32.01 18.03
C GLY A 951 -6.96 -31.51 16.99
N ARG A 952 -6.80 -30.30 16.44
CA ARG A 952 -7.69 -29.73 15.42
C ARG A 952 -6.93 -29.08 14.27
N PHE A 953 -7.53 -29.06 13.09
CA PHE A 953 -7.06 -28.29 11.94
C PHE A 953 -8.25 -27.59 11.27
N ALA A 954 -7.99 -26.52 10.53
CA ALA A 954 -9.04 -25.74 9.86
C ALA A 954 -8.72 -25.52 8.39
N VAL A 955 -9.74 -25.63 7.54
CA VAL A 955 -9.66 -25.42 6.10
C VAL A 955 -10.53 -24.23 5.74
N LYS A 956 -9.95 -23.24 5.06
CA LYS A 956 -10.64 -22.05 4.60
C LYS A 956 -10.61 -21.98 3.08
N VAL A 957 -11.77 -21.84 2.45
CA VAL A 957 -11.93 -21.80 0.99
C VAL A 957 -12.48 -20.44 0.59
N ILE A 958 -11.94 -19.89 -0.49
CA ILE A 958 -12.35 -18.61 -1.05
C ILE A 958 -12.78 -18.85 -2.49
N ASN A 959 -14.04 -18.56 -2.78
CA ASN A 959 -14.55 -18.65 -4.14
C ASN A 959 -14.05 -17.49 -4.99
N HIS A 960 -14.29 -17.58 -6.29
CA HIS A 960 -13.95 -16.50 -7.22
C HIS A 960 -14.64 -15.17 -6.86
N LEU A 961 -15.85 -15.20 -6.31
CA LEU A 961 -16.61 -14.01 -5.93
C LEU A 961 -16.11 -13.34 -4.63
N GLY A 962 -15.07 -13.87 -3.99
CA GLY A 962 -14.50 -13.35 -2.74
C GLY A 962 -15.27 -13.75 -1.48
N ASP A 963 -16.20 -14.70 -1.59
CA ASP A 963 -16.85 -15.32 -0.44
C ASP A 963 -15.90 -16.32 0.22
N GLU A 964 -15.84 -16.26 1.54
CA GLU A 964 -14.97 -17.11 2.35
C GLU A 964 -15.82 -18.03 3.24
N VAL A 965 -15.50 -19.32 3.18
CA VAL A 965 -16.02 -20.34 4.11
C VAL A 965 -14.91 -21.11 4.76
N MET A 966 -15.17 -21.56 5.99
CA MET A 966 -14.22 -22.32 6.79
C MET A 966 -14.92 -23.54 7.36
N LYS A 967 -14.17 -24.64 7.45
CA LYS A 967 -14.57 -25.85 8.16
C LYS A 967 -13.45 -26.32 9.08
N VAL A 968 -13.80 -26.67 10.31
CA VAL A 968 -12.86 -27.11 11.34
C VAL A 968 -13.02 -28.61 11.55
N PHE A 969 -11.90 -29.31 11.64
CA PHE A 969 -11.87 -30.76 11.81
C PHE A 969 -11.20 -31.12 13.14
N LYS A 970 -11.80 -32.04 13.89
CA LYS A 970 -11.25 -32.60 15.13
C LYS A 970 -10.66 -33.98 14.85
N ILE A 971 -9.46 -34.21 15.37
CA ILE A 971 -8.74 -35.48 15.24
C ILE A 971 -8.75 -36.18 16.60
N LEU A 972 -9.06 -37.48 16.59
CA LEU A 972 -9.07 -38.33 17.79
C LEU A 972 -7.66 -38.85 18.14
#